data_AF-A0A7C3KA60-F1
#
_entry.id   AF-A0A7C3KA60-F1
#
_cell.length_a   1.000
_cell.length_b   1.000
_cell.length_c   1.000
_cell.angle_alpha   90.00
_cell.angle_beta   90.00
_cell.angle_gamma   90.00
#
_symmetry.space_group_name_H-M   'P 1'
#
loop_
_entity.id
_entity.type
_entity.pdbx_description
1 polymer ?
#
loop_
_entity_poly.entity_id
_entity_poly.type
_entity_poly.pdbx_seq_one_letter_code
_entity_poly.pdbx_strand_id
1 'polypeptide(L)'
;MPTNTSEIIAIVMVSAAIEANSSTPRHHRRGICPCPALRRNSHRPAPVGVPCDLRGPGSVSRMSRMHRFVIGLSSLFALFGGGASVVAAPQAGQDAPDAAWQALPPSPVRGLSHDAPFFPGAAYDPAVPAPESVLGYRPGDRAATHAEIERCLQAWSKDNPRTRLVNYARSHEGRALYYLVISSPENMRRLDEIRDGLGKLADPRGVDPAEAERLAETLPAVGWFAYGIHGDENSPCDGALAVAYHLAACTDEEVRSMLEELIIIIDPLQNPDGHDRFLKQVREHAGNVPNVDDQSLLHSGYWPWGRTNHYNFDLNRDWILCVHPETRGRVKAVGEWHPVLFIDGHEMGSQDTFLFSPSREPINPNIPAVRKQWWNIFARDQASAFDAFGWRYYAGEWNEEWYPGYSSSWAGYRGAVGILYEQASIGHDGVRRPEGTIVTYREATHRQVVSTMANLRTLRSHRVALMKGFLAERRAIVAPEGPYASTVFAIPPSPNRSRLNRLLEILELQGIEVFSSDSDVRVPTARDRLGRDLTEVLLPRGTLFVPTRQPEGHLAAAILEFDPRMTNDFLREERQELLRFGRSRLYDVTAWNLTMLFDLPALALSGGLPAGAKKLAAPPSVETPPVSGATGSWTALVIDGADDASVFVAARLMERGAQVRVSDREFAFDGTRFARGSVVVTREDNRLFEGGLSALASLVEELCAEAGASAVAVASGLGMDGQPDPVDIGGEHFIRLETPRIAVLSRAAIDFYDFGSIRHLFDHRMGIRASYLSLDDIESLDLRRYNVIVAPGGAIDDASGTLVSMLKPWVEQGGTLIATADSAAALAFGPPPNHVDEATATEQEPSFSAVRQLRDVLADTSPYELAIIREWEGRKGEVDPDAVWSQVAPTEVTIPWEDWMGDPVSELEEDERIRRDEWRSLFMPQGAIVAARCDDRHWLTFGSTPEGYMPVLFGDAPVLMSAPPVEAPVRIGFYTPARSAEAAAQALQTTRPSEPGGEAGRQVHGAEGSSVEEKPAPPRVGWAPLPPGQELRLRMSGLLWPEAAQRIANAAYVTRESVGRGQVILFATAPVFRGSTLGTARIFANAAVYGPGFGASHPIEP
;
A
#
# COMPACT_ATOMS: atom_id res chain seq x y z
N MET A 1 -29.86 -24.67 53.60
CA MET A 1 -31.13 -24.20 54.19
C MET A 1 -31.42 -22.81 53.63
N PRO A 2 -32.70 -22.44 53.44
CA PRO A 2 -33.24 -22.20 52.09
C PRO A 2 -33.79 -20.75 51.93
N THR A 3 -34.56 -20.29 50.92
CA THR A 3 -35.68 -20.87 50.14
C THR A 3 -36.01 -19.89 48.97
N ASN A 4 -36.21 -20.36 47.72
CA ASN A 4 -37.48 -20.60 46.99
C ASN A 4 -38.18 -19.43 46.25
N THR A 5 -38.39 -19.65 44.94
CA THR A 5 -39.59 -19.42 44.08
C THR A 5 -40.55 -18.23 44.33
N SER A 6 -40.97 -17.56 43.24
CA SER A 6 -42.28 -17.81 42.58
C SER A 6 -42.48 -17.01 41.27
N GLU A 7 -43.18 -17.61 40.30
CA GLU A 7 -43.67 -17.00 39.05
C GLU A 7 -44.95 -16.17 39.30
N ILE A 8 -45.30 -15.23 38.40
CA ILE A 8 -46.70 -14.98 37.95
C ILE A 8 -46.72 -14.60 36.47
N ILE A 9 -47.71 -15.15 35.76
CA ILE A 9 -48.01 -15.00 34.31
C ILE A 9 -48.96 -13.81 34.07
N ALA A 10 -48.85 -13.14 32.91
CA ALA A 10 -49.98 -12.46 32.27
C ALA A 10 -49.88 -12.49 30.73
N ILE A 11 -50.76 -13.26 30.08
CA ILE A 11 -50.96 -13.31 28.63
C ILE A 11 -52.09 -12.35 28.24
N VAL A 12 -51.92 -11.59 27.15
CA VAL A 12 -53.05 -11.11 26.33
C VAL A 12 -52.72 -11.24 24.84
N MET A 13 -53.39 -12.17 24.16
CA MET A 13 -53.61 -12.11 22.70
C MET A 13 -54.96 -11.46 22.42
N VAL A 14 -55.03 -10.55 21.43
CA VAL A 14 -56.21 -10.42 20.55
C VAL A 14 -55.73 -10.00 19.16
N SER A 15 -56.03 -10.82 18.14
CA SER A 15 -56.02 -10.44 16.72
C SER A 15 -57.46 -10.41 16.22
N ALA A 16 -57.87 -9.33 15.55
CA ALA A 16 -58.95 -9.24 14.54
C ALA A 16 -59.28 -7.76 14.21
N ALA A 17 -59.94 -7.38 13.11
CA ALA A 17 -60.00 -7.87 11.73
C ALA A 17 -60.92 -6.92 10.91
N ILE A 18 -60.73 -6.89 9.58
CA ILE A 18 -61.74 -6.58 8.53
C ILE A 18 -62.15 -5.11 8.22
N GLU A 19 -62.07 -4.88 6.91
CA GLU A 19 -62.49 -3.82 5.98
C GLU A 19 -63.90 -3.18 6.16
N ALA A 20 -64.08 -1.93 5.68
CA ALA A 20 -64.97 -1.62 4.53
C ALA A 20 -65.02 -0.12 4.11
N ASN A 21 -64.39 0.19 2.97
CA ASN A 21 -64.88 1.00 1.82
C ASN A 21 -65.83 2.23 2.00
N SER A 22 -65.44 3.43 1.49
CA SER A 22 -66.38 4.39 0.84
C SER A 22 -65.75 5.53 -0.01
N SER A 23 -66.14 5.57 -1.30
CA SER A 23 -66.41 6.74 -2.19
C SER A 23 -65.40 7.89 -2.45
N THR A 24 -64.89 7.85 -3.69
CA THR A 24 -64.52 8.92 -4.68
C THR A 24 -65.47 10.16 -4.76
N PRO A 25 -65.13 11.35 -5.37
CA PRO A 25 -64.76 11.46 -6.82
C PRO A 25 -64.01 12.70 -7.42
N ARG A 26 -63.32 12.43 -8.57
CA ARG A 26 -63.09 13.29 -9.79
C ARG A 26 -62.23 14.58 -9.60
N HIS A 27 -61.52 15.18 -10.58
CA HIS A 27 -61.51 15.26 -12.06
C HIS A 27 -60.06 15.69 -12.53
N HIS A 28 -59.52 15.57 -13.77
CA HIS A 28 -59.85 14.84 -15.01
C HIS A 28 -58.72 14.94 -16.10
N ARG A 29 -58.39 13.84 -16.83
CA ARG A 29 -57.89 13.77 -18.25
C ARG A 29 -56.46 14.28 -18.59
N ARG A 30 -55.76 13.84 -19.66
CA ARG A 30 -55.82 12.76 -20.71
C ARG A 30 -54.40 12.70 -21.35
N GLY A 31 -53.81 11.57 -21.78
CA GLY A 31 -54.16 10.72 -22.95
C GLY A 31 -53.22 11.02 -24.15
N ILE A 32 -52.81 10.13 -25.08
CA ILE A 32 -53.24 8.78 -25.52
C ILE A 32 -52.07 8.06 -26.27
N CYS A 33 -52.14 6.71 -26.34
CA CYS A 33 -51.40 5.70 -27.17
C CYS A 33 -51.20 6.03 -28.69
N PRO A 34 -50.46 5.25 -29.54
CA PRO A 34 -50.43 3.77 -29.56
C PRO A 34 -49.14 3.00 -29.99
N CYS A 35 -49.21 1.67 -29.80
CA CYS A 35 -48.39 0.58 -30.39
C CYS A 35 -48.92 0.23 -31.83
N PRO A 36 -48.55 -0.85 -32.60
CA PRO A 36 -47.67 -2.02 -32.34
C PRO A 36 -46.85 -2.57 -33.57
N ALA A 37 -46.47 -3.87 -33.52
CA ALA A 37 -46.24 -4.85 -34.62
C ALA A 37 -44.79 -5.07 -35.16
N LEU A 38 -44.34 -6.24 -35.69
CA LEU A 38 -44.86 -7.65 -35.71
C LEU A 38 -43.74 -8.67 -36.15
N ARG A 39 -43.63 -9.82 -35.45
CA ARG A 39 -43.33 -11.22 -35.90
C ARG A 39 -42.25 -11.60 -36.96
N ARG A 40 -41.40 -12.57 -36.52
CA ARG A 40 -41.03 -13.90 -37.11
C ARG A 40 -39.96 -14.04 -38.23
N ASN A 41 -39.04 -14.99 -37.97
CA ASN A 41 -38.50 -16.11 -38.79
C ASN A 41 -38.02 -15.84 -40.26
N SER A 42 -36.97 -16.47 -40.82
CA SER A 42 -36.19 -17.68 -40.46
C SER A 42 -34.94 -17.88 -41.35
N HIS A 43 -33.97 -18.66 -40.86
CA HIS A 43 -33.00 -19.52 -41.59
C HIS A 43 -31.99 -18.96 -42.64
N ARG A 44 -30.70 -19.14 -42.30
CA ARG A 44 -29.58 -19.85 -43.00
C ARG A 44 -29.82 -20.43 -44.42
N PRO A 45 -28.76 -20.74 -45.24
CA PRO A 45 -27.30 -20.75 -44.96
C PRO A 45 -26.38 -20.09 -46.03
N ALA A 46 -25.07 -20.20 -45.81
CA ALA A 46 -23.91 -19.90 -46.69
C ALA A 46 -23.76 -20.96 -47.85
N PRO A 47 -22.62 -21.18 -48.60
CA PRO A 47 -21.21 -20.79 -48.36
C PRO A 47 -20.28 -20.53 -49.61
N VAL A 48 -18.95 -20.46 -49.33
CA VAL A 48 -17.75 -20.71 -50.18
C VAL A 48 -17.21 -19.59 -51.10
N GLY A 49 -15.88 -19.32 -51.07
CA GLY A 49 -15.19 -18.56 -52.13
C GLY A 49 -13.79 -17.96 -51.85
N VAL A 50 -12.80 -18.77 -51.45
CA VAL A 50 -11.32 -18.47 -51.44
C VAL A 50 -10.74 -18.90 -52.83
N PRO A 51 -9.54 -18.52 -53.40
CA PRO A 51 -8.30 -17.88 -52.85
C PRO A 51 -7.57 -16.80 -53.73
N CYS A 52 -6.34 -16.40 -53.32
CA CYS A 52 -5.14 -16.12 -54.16
C CYS A 52 -5.07 -14.82 -55.03
N ASP A 53 -3.92 -14.16 -55.28
CA ASP A 53 -2.54 -14.28 -54.73
C ASP A 53 -1.60 -13.11 -55.18
N LEU A 54 -0.38 -13.06 -54.63
CA LEU A 54 0.91 -12.62 -55.21
C LEU A 54 1.27 -11.13 -55.51
N ARG A 55 2.44 -10.76 -54.92
CA ARG A 55 3.60 -9.96 -55.44
C ARG A 55 3.59 -8.42 -55.42
N GLY A 56 4.63 -7.85 -54.78
CA GLY A 56 5.20 -6.52 -55.08
C GLY A 56 6.22 -6.60 -56.26
N PRO A 57 7.27 -5.75 -56.35
CA PRO A 57 7.81 -4.77 -55.39
C PRO A 57 8.04 -3.35 -56.02
N GLY A 58 8.70 -2.43 -55.29
CA GLY A 58 9.33 -1.25 -55.92
C GLY A 58 9.47 -0.01 -55.03
N SER A 59 10.69 0.30 -54.59
CA SER A 59 11.06 1.57 -53.95
C SER A 59 11.51 2.62 -54.98
N VAL A 60 11.41 3.93 -54.64
CA VAL A 60 12.49 4.96 -54.76
C VAL A 60 11.96 6.41 -54.61
N SER A 61 12.64 7.18 -53.76
CA SER A 61 12.84 8.65 -53.75
C SER A 61 11.68 9.67 -53.62
N ARG A 62 11.57 10.20 -52.38
CA ARG A 62 11.54 11.64 -51.96
C ARG A 62 10.57 12.67 -52.57
N MET A 63 10.05 13.48 -51.64
CA MET A 63 9.54 14.87 -51.76
C MET A 63 8.22 15.06 -52.51
N SER A 64 7.14 15.26 -51.74
CA SER A 64 5.95 15.97 -52.20
C SER A 64 5.64 17.14 -51.27
N ARG A 65 5.28 18.28 -51.87
CA ARG A 65 4.74 19.44 -51.16
C ARG A 65 3.25 19.23 -50.90
N MET A 66 2.79 19.91 -49.85
CA MET A 66 1.41 20.33 -49.67
C MET A 66 0.65 20.65 -50.97
N HIS A 67 -0.62 20.20 -50.96
CA HIS A 67 -1.85 20.92 -51.37
C HIS A 67 -2.69 20.43 -52.57
N ARG A 68 -3.96 20.15 -52.20
CA ARG A 68 -5.23 20.35 -52.92
C ARG A 68 -5.58 19.39 -54.06
N PHE A 69 -6.75 18.75 -53.90
CA PHE A 69 -7.85 19.02 -54.82
C PHE A 69 -9.15 19.33 -54.06
N VAL A 70 -9.90 20.28 -54.60
CA VAL A 70 -11.23 20.78 -54.17
C VAL A 70 -12.04 20.97 -55.46
N ILE A 71 -13.35 21.23 -55.36
CA ILE A 71 -14.29 21.66 -56.43
C ILE A 71 -14.88 20.46 -57.21
N GLY A 72 -16.18 20.42 -57.55
CA GLY A 72 -17.31 21.35 -57.34
C GLY A 72 -18.63 20.56 -57.18
N LEU A 73 -19.86 21.10 -57.25
CA LEU A 73 -20.42 22.33 -57.84
C LEU A 73 -21.40 22.97 -56.81
N SER A 74 -21.72 24.27 -56.74
CA SER A 74 -21.82 25.39 -57.71
C SER A 74 -23.09 25.45 -58.57
N SER A 75 -24.03 26.32 -58.17
CA SER A 75 -25.03 27.05 -58.99
C SER A 75 -25.89 27.91 -58.06
N LEU A 76 -26.34 29.13 -58.37
CA LEU A 76 -26.16 30.02 -59.53
C LEU A 76 -26.48 31.45 -59.06
N PHE A 77 -25.91 32.50 -59.67
CA PHE A 77 -26.62 33.64 -60.30
C PHE A 77 -25.66 34.76 -60.67
N ALA A 78 -25.89 35.39 -61.82
CA ALA A 78 -25.08 36.49 -62.32
C ALA A 78 -25.94 37.54 -63.05
N LEU A 79 -25.56 38.81 -62.82
CA LEU A 79 -25.70 39.98 -63.71
C LEU A 79 -27.07 40.64 -63.95
N PHE A 80 -26.95 41.93 -64.30
CA PHE A 80 -27.96 42.98 -64.50
C PHE A 80 -28.67 43.49 -63.23
N GLY A 81 -28.85 44.80 -62.99
CA GLY A 81 -28.29 45.98 -63.67
C GLY A 81 -29.18 47.23 -63.55
N GLY A 82 -28.66 48.31 -62.95
CA GLY A 82 -29.15 49.69 -63.11
C GLY A 82 -30.37 50.15 -62.27
N GLY A 83 -30.29 51.39 -61.76
CA GLY A 83 -31.40 52.14 -61.14
C GLY A 83 -31.64 51.84 -59.64
N ALA A 84 -31.97 52.79 -58.77
CA ALA A 84 -32.15 54.24 -58.96
C ALA A 84 -31.81 55.03 -57.67
N SER A 85 -31.71 56.35 -57.80
CA SER A 85 -31.24 57.27 -56.76
C SER A 85 -32.23 57.57 -55.63
N VAL A 86 -31.68 57.75 -54.42
CA VAL A 86 -31.99 58.80 -53.41
C VAL A 86 -33.45 59.19 -53.17
N VAL A 87 -33.94 58.90 -51.97
CA VAL A 87 -34.71 59.85 -51.14
C VAL A 87 -34.16 59.77 -49.71
N ALA A 88 -34.00 60.90 -49.02
CA ALA A 88 -33.45 60.98 -47.68
C ALA A 88 -34.48 61.43 -46.63
N ALA A 89 -34.57 60.73 -45.50
CA ALA A 89 -34.99 61.21 -44.17
C ALA A 89 -35.11 60.01 -43.19
N PRO A 90 -35.01 60.20 -41.86
CA PRO A 90 -34.29 61.24 -41.11
C PRO A 90 -33.22 60.64 -40.16
N GLN A 91 -32.44 61.48 -39.47
CA GLN A 91 -31.75 61.04 -38.26
C GLN A 91 -32.78 60.80 -37.13
N ALA A 92 -32.64 59.70 -36.40
CA ALA A 92 -33.40 59.43 -35.18
C ALA A 92 -32.51 58.64 -34.19
N GLY A 93 -32.44 59.09 -32.92
CA GLY A 93 -31.89 58.38 -31.75
C GLY A 93 -30.44 57.87 -31.89
N GLN A 94 -29.41 58.47 -31.28
CA GLN A 94 -29.18 58.45 -29.83
C GLN A 94 -29.52 57.13 -29.13
N ASP A 95 -28.45 56.51 -28.61
CA ASP A 95 -28.41 55.78 -27.34
C ASP A 95 -29.33 54.55 -27.20
N ALA A 96 -29.02 53.51 -27.97
CA ALA A 96 -29.08 52.15 -27.42
C ALA A 96 -27.65 51.78 -26.98
N PRO A 97 -27.32 51.76 -25.67
CA PRO A 97 -26.10 51.09 -25.25
C PRO A 97 -26.22 49.61 -25.65
N ASP A 98 -25.12 48.99 -26.09
CA ASP A 98 -25.01 47.54 -25.98
C ASP A 98 -25.34 47.21 -24.53
N ALA A 99 -26.46 46.51 -24.33
CA ALA A 99 -26.91 46.10 -23.01
C ALA A 99 -25.96 44.99 -22.55
N ALA A 100 -24.78 45.42 -22.06
CA ALA A 100 -23.75 44.56 -21.55
C ALA A 100 -24.42 43.60 -20.58
N TRP A 101 -24.27 42.29 -20.83
CA TRP A 101 -24.84 41.24 -20.00
C TRP A 101 -24.25 41.35 -18.60
N GLN A 102 -24.90 42.14 -17.74
CA GLN A 102 -24.48 42.34 -16.37
C GLN A 102 -24.64 41.01 -15.64
N ALA A 103 -23.52 40.46 -15.17
CA ALA A 103 -23.54 39.28 -14.34
C ALA A 103 -24.42 39.55 -13.11
N LEU A 104 -25.42 38.70 -12.91
CA LEU A 104 -26.27 38.79 -11.71
C LEU A 104 -25.42 38.44 -10.48
N PRO A 105 -25.59 39.16 -9.35
CA PRO A 105 -24.91 38.81 -8.12
C PRO A 105 -25.39 37.42 -7.63
N PRO A 106 -24.52 36.62 -6.99
CA PRO A 106 -24.92 35.33 -6.44
C PRO A 106 -25.96 35.49 -5.34
N SER A 107 -26.85 34.50 -5.22
CA SER A 107 -27.81 34.43 -4.12
C SER A 107 -27.07 34.25 -2.79
N PRO A 108 -27.41 35.02 -1.73
CA PRO A 108 -26.74 34.90 -0.44
C PRO A 108 -27.07 33.57 0.25
N VAL A 109 -26.04 32.81 0.62
CA VAL A 109 -26.17 31.55 1.36
C VAL A 109 -26.10 31.82 2.87
N ARG A 110 -27.23 31.72 3.56
CA ARG A 110 -27.30 31.93 5.02
C ARG A 110 -26.43 30.90 5.75
N GLY A 111 -25.50 31.37 6.57
CA GLY A 111 -24.58 30.55 7.35
C GLY A 111 -23.18 30.39 6.75
N LEU A 112 -22.94 30.89 5.54
CA LEU A 112 -21.64 30.81 4.85
C LEU A 112 -20.67 31.94 5.27
N SER A 113 -20.64 32.32 6.55
CA SER A 113 -19.81 33.43 7.04
C SER A 113 -19.30 33.15 8.45
N HIS A 114 -17.98 33.09 8.62
CA HIS A 114 -17.32 32.90 9.91
C HIS A 114 -16.26 33.99 10.15
N ASP A 115 -16.71 35.15 10.63
CA ASP A 115 -15.85 36.33 10.84
C ASP A 115 -15.21 36.39 12.24
N ALA A 116 -15.31 35.33 13.04
CA ALA A 116 -14.66 35.29 14.35
C ALA A 116 -13.12 35.41 14.19
N PRO A 117 -12.45 36.30 14.93
CA PRO A 117 -10.99 36.38 14.92
C PRO A 117 -10.41 35.10 15.54
N PHE A 118 -9.36 34.56 14.93
CA PHE A 118 -8.69 33.34 15.44
C PHE A 118 -7.99 33.58 16.79
N PHE A 119 -7.56 34.82 17.04
CA PHE A 119 -6.89 35.26 18.26
C PHE A 119 -7.54 36.58 18.74
N PRO A 120 -8.70 36.53 19.41
CA PRO A 120 -9.42 37.74 19.83
C PRO A 120 -8.59 38.58 20.81
N GLY A 121 -8.35 39.85 20.45
CA GLY A 121 -7.67 40.82 21.31
C GLY A 121 -6.13 40.80 21.28
N ALA A 122 -5.52 39.90 20.51
CA ALA A 122 -4.06 39.78 20.44
C ALA A 122 -3.39 41.00 19.80
N ALA A 123 -2.28 41.46 20.38
CA ALA A 123 -1.46 42.55 19.83
C ALA A 123 -0.26 42.00 19.04
N TYR A 124 0.04 42.61 17.90
CA TYR A 124 1.09 42.16 16.97
C TYR A 124 2.14 43.24 16.72
N ASP A 125 3.40 42.83 16.57
CA ASP A 125 4.49 43.70 16.12
C ASP A 125 4.27 44.09 14.64
N PRO A 126 4.07 45.38 14.31
CA PRO A 126 3.82 45.83 12.94
C PRO A 126 5.05 45.68 12.01
N ALA A 127 6.23 45.33 12.54
CA ALA A 127 7.39 44.97 11.72
C ALA A 127 7.24 43.60 11.05
N VAL A 128 6.41 42.70 11.60
CA VAL A 128 6.10 41.40 10.99
C VAL A 128 4.84 41.55 10.12
N PRO A 129 4.91 41.32 8.80
CA PRO A 129 3.77 41.57 7.91
C PRO A 129 2.62 40.60 8.18
N ALA A 130 1.42 41.13 8.40
CA ALA A 130 0.21 40.35 8.62
C ALA A 130 -0.08 39.42 7.43
N PRO A 131 -0.65 38.21 7.64
CA PRO A 131 -0.92 37.24 6.57
C PRO A 131 -1.72 37.87 5.42
N GLU A 132 -2.73 38.67 5.73
CA GLU A 132 -3.56 39.41 4.77
C GLU A 132 -2.74 40.28 3.81
N SER A 133 -1.64 40.86 4.29
CA SER A 133 -0.76 41.73 3.48
C SER A 133 0.16 40.95 2.53
N VAL A 134 0.39 39.66 2.79
CA VAL A 134 1.24 38.77 1.98
C VAL A 134 0.41 37.89 1.02
N LEU A 135 -0.77 37.46 1.48
CA LEU A 135 -1.73 36.63 0.77
C LEU A 135 -2.69 37.44 -0.12
N GLY A 136 -3.12 38.63 0.35
CA GLY A 136 -4.16 39.45 -0.28
C GLY A 136 -5.60 39.08 0.14
N TYR A 137 -5.75 38.15 1.08
CA TYR A 137 -7.01 37.65 1.67
C TYR A 137 -6.75 37.14 3.10
N ARG A 138 -7.79 36.93 3.91
CA ARG A 138 -7.60 36.45 5.30
C ARG A 138 -7.32 34.94 5.30
N PRO A 139 -6.46 34.43 6.20
CA PRO A 139 -6.29 32.98 6.38
C PRO A 139 -7.65 32.29 6.58
N GLY A 140 -7.86 31.20 5.85
CA GLY A 140 -9.13 30.48 5.81
C GLY A 140 -10.24 31.11 4.95
N ASP A 141 -10.04 32.24 4.24
CA ASP A 141 -10.99 32.68 3.19
C ASP A 141 -10.92 31.74 1.96
N ARG A 142 -9.72 31.27 1.63
CA ARG A 142 -9.43 30.15 0.73
C ARG A 142 -8.10 29.52 1.11
N ALA A 143 -7.85 28.29 0.67
CA ALA A 143 -6.57 27.63 0.91
C ALA A 143 -5.39 28.37 0.24
N ALA A 144 -4.26 28.42 0.95
CA ALA A 144 -3.02 29.01 0.48
C ALA A 144 -2.16 27.99 -0.30
N THR A 145 -1.79 28.32 -1.54
CA THR A 145 -0.87 27.50 -2.35
C THR A 145 0.52 27.34 -1.71
N HIS A 146 1.29 26.34 -2.15
CA HIS A 146 2.68 26.16 -1.69
C HIS A 146 3.50 27.45 -1.81
N ALA A 147 3.40 28.14 -2.94
CA ALA A 147 4.08 29.40 -3.18
C ALA A 147 3.56 30.57 -2.33
N GLU A 148 2.32 30.50 -1.82
CA GLU A 148 1.76 31.47 -0.87
C GLU A 148 2.26 31.20 0.55
N ILE A 149 2.25 29.94 0.97
CA ILE A 149 2.84 29.47 2.23
C ILE A 149 4.32 29.85 2.29
N GLU A 150 5.11 29.55 1.26
CA GLU A 150 6.53 29.90 1.17
C GLU A 150 6.77 31.42 1.33
N ARG A 151 5.98 32.27 0.65
CA ARG A 151 6.10 33.73 0.80
C ARG A 151 5.81 34.20 2.23
N CYS A 152 4.80 33.64 2.88
CA CYS A 152 4.50 33.94 4.29
C CYS A 152 5.66 33.55 5.21
N LEU A 153 6.16 32.32 5.11
CA LEU A 153 7.29 31.83 5.91
C LEU A 153 8.56 32.65 5.71
N GLN A 154 8.88 33.03 4.46
CA GLN A 154 10.01 33.90 4.14
C GLN A 154 9.81 35.32 4.72
N ALA A 155 8.60 35.87 4.63
CA ALA A 155 8.29 37.19 5.18
C ALA A 155 8.37 37.24 6.71
N TRP A 156 7.96 36.17 7.41
CA TRP A 156 7.98 36.12 8.88
C TRP A 156 9.33 35.70 9.48
N SER A 157 10.21 35.09 8.67
CA SER A 157 11.58 34.74 9.07
C SER A 157 12.63 35.80 8.74
N LYS A 158 12.33 36.72 7.81
CA LYS A 158 13.22 37.81 7.44
C LYS A 158 13.40 38.77 8.61
N ASP A 159 14.66 38.94 9.04
CA ASP A 159 15.09 39.88 10.08
C ASP A 159 14.38 39.72 11.45
N ASN A 160 13.68 38.59 11.67
CA ASN A 160 12.91 38.29 12.89
C ASN A 160 13.73 37.43 13.88
N PRO A 161 14.07 37.94 15.08
CA PRO A 161 14.92 37.24 16.05
C PRO A 161 14.22 36.06 16.75
N ARG A 162 12.91 35.86 16.57
CA ARG A 162 12.14 34.75 17.16
C ARG A 162 12.03 33.52 16.28
N THR A 163 12.48 33.60 15.02
CA THR A 163 12.17 32.60 14.00
C THR A 163 13.39 32.16 13.20
N ARG A 164 13.40 30.89 12.79
CA ARG A 164 14.40 30.36 11.83
C ARG A 164 13.69 29.45 10.83
N LEU A 165 13.63 29.89 9.58
CA LEU A 165 13.13 29.08 8.47
C LEU A 165 14.20 28.08 8.02
N VAL A 166 13.84 26.81 7.89
CA VAL A 166 14.73 25.75 7.41
C VAL A 166 14.08 25.04 6.23
N ASN A 167 14.78 25.01 5.10
CA ASN A 167 14.46 24.12 3.99
C ASN A 167 15.05 22.75 4.31
N TYR A 168 14.20 21.72 4.44
CA TYR A 168 14.63 20.39 4.86
C TYR A 168 14.62 19.35 3.72
N ALA A 169 13.86 19.60 2.65
CA ALA A 169 13.73 18.71 1.50
C ALA A 169 13.25 19.46 0.26
N ARG A 170 13.26 18.74 -0.87
CA ARG A 170 12.48 19.09 -2.06
C ARG A 170 11.57 17.91 -2.43
N SER A 171 10.39 18.22 -2.94
CA SER A 171 9.48 17.24 -3.52
C SER A 171 9.98 16.78 -4.89
N HIS A 172 9.30 15.80 -5.49
CA HIS A 172 9.61 15.32 -6.84
C HIS A 172 9.44 16.40 -7.92
N GLU A 173 8.47 17.30 -7.78
CA GLU A 173 8.33 18.47 -8.67
C GLU A 173 9.26 19.64 -8.28
N GLY A 174 10.18 19.43 -7.33
CA GLY A 174 11.22 20.37 -6.94
C GLY A 174 10.79 21.46 -5.97
N ARG A 175 9.53 21.46 -5.50
CA ARG A 175 9.04 22.41 -4.49
C ARG A 175 9.80 22.23 -3.20
N ALA A 176 10.15 23.33 -2.55
CA ALA A 176 10.87 23.32 -1.28
C ALA A 176 9.94 22.99 -0.11
N LEU A 177 10.32 22.02 0.72
CA LEU A 177 9.63 21.74 1.99
C LEU A 177 10.34 22.48 3.12
N TYR A 178 9.55 23.10 3.98
CA TYR A 178 10.01 24.02 5.00
C TYR A 178 9.45 23.67 6.36
N TYR A 179 10.26 23.84 7.40
CA TYR A 179 9.74 24.07 8.74
C TYR A 179 10.21 25.43 9.27
N LEU A 180 9.37 26.06 10.08
CA LEU A 180 9.67 27.30 10.79
C LEU A 180 9.86 26.98 12.27
N VAL A 181 11.07 27.16 12.78
CA VAL A 181 11.35 27.13 14.21
C VAL A 181 10.94 28.47 14.80
N ILE A 182 10.20 28.47 15.91
CA ILE A 182 9.73 29.65 16.63
C ILE A 182 10.02 29.49 18.13
N SER A 183 10.70 30.46 18.73
CA SER A 183 11.06 30.47 20.16
C SER A 183 11.47 31.88 20.60
N SER A 184 11.81 32.07 21.87
CA SER A 184 12.35 33.33 22.36
C SER A 184 13.66 33.69 21.66
N PRO A 185 13.98 34.99 21.47
CA PRO A 185 15.30 35.41 20.98
C PRO A 185 16.46 34.85 21.83
N GLU A 186 16.21 34.61 23.11
CA GLU A 186 17.13 34.01 24.07
C GLU A 186 17.45 32.56 23.70
N ASN A 187 16.43 31.72 23.49
CA ASN A 187 16.62 30.35 23.02
C ASN A 187 17.20 30.30 21.60
N MET A 188 16.78 31.19 20.69
CA MET A 188 17.31 31.27 19.32
C MET A 188 18.81 31.57 19.27
N ARG A 189 19.35 32.38 20.19
CA ARG A 189 20.80 32.66 20.27
C ARG A 189 21.64 31.46 20.74
N ARG A 190 21.02 30.46 21.39
CA ARG A 190 21.65 29.24 21.90
C ARG A 190 21.04 27.97 21.30
N LEU A 191 20.45 28.07 20.10
CA LEU A 191 19.63 27.01 19.52
C LEU A 191 20.42 25.70 19.30
N ASP A 192 21.69 25.81 18.91
CA ASP A 192 22.57 24.66 18.76
C ASP A 192 22.94 24.03 20.14
N GLU A 193 23.17 24.83 21.19
CA GLU A 193 23.38 24.33 22.58
C GLU A 193 22.15 23.57 23.08
N ILE A 194 20.94 24.08 22.81
CA ILE A 194 19.70 23.40 23.17
C ILE A 194 19.57 22.09 22.40
N ARG A 195 19.81 22.08 21.09
CA ARG A 195 19.75 20.86 20.27
C ARG A 195 20.75 19.80 20.75
N ASP A 196 21.98 20.20 21.05
CA ASP A 196 23.00 19.29 21.60
C ASP A 196 22.59 18.75 22.99
N GLY A 197 21.95 19.60 23.81
CA GLY A 197 21.35 19.21 25.08
C GLY A 197 20.20 18.21 24.94
N LEU A 198 19.33 18.38 23.93
CA LEU A 198 18.25 17.45 23.59
C LEU A 198 18.83 16.11 23.08
N GLY A 199 19.89 16.15 22.27
CA GLY A 199 20.64 14.95 21.85
C GLY A 199 21.17 14.13 23.03
N LYS A 200 21.68 14.78 24.08
CA LYS A 200 22.08 14.11 25.34
C LYS A 200 20.91 13.51 26.14
N LEU A 201 19.69 14.01 25.96
CA LEU A 201 18.49 13.41 26.56
C LEU A 201 17.98 12.23 25.73
N ALA A 202 18.09 12.32 24.40
CA ALA A 202 17.70 11.28 23.46
C ALA A 202 18.63 10.06 23.54
N ASP A 203 19.94 10.30 23.62
CA ASP A 203 20.96 9.29 23.93
C ASP A 203 21.66 9.59 25.27
N PRO A 204 21.13 9.08 26.40
CA PRO A 204 21.72 9.30 27.72
C PRO A 204 22.96 8.42 27.99
N ARG A 205 23.47 7.65 27.01
CA ARG A 205 24.63 6.76 27.21
C ARG A 205 25.89 7.60 27.41
N GLY A 206 26.53 7.43 28.57
CA GLY A 206 27.75 8.18 28.93
C GLY A 206 27.51 9.62 29.38
N VAL A 207 26.25 10.07 29.47
CA VAL A 207 25.89 11.38 30.04
C VAL A 207 25.82 11.26 31.56
N ASP A 208 26.34 12.25 32.29
CA ASP A 208 26.23 12.29 33.75
C ASP A 208 24.74 12.32 34.17
N PRO A 209 24.28 11.46 35.10
CA PRO A 209 22.87 11.40 35.48
C PRO A 209 22.31 12.73 36.02
N ALA A 210 23.10 13.50 36.77
CA ALA A 210 22.70 14.80 37.30
C ALA A 210 22.80 15.92 36.26
N GLU A 211 23.67 15.79 35.25
CA GLU A 211 23.61 16.64 34.05
C GLU A 211 22.32 16.41 33.27
N ALA A 212 21.98 15.16 32.96
CA ALA A 212 20.77 14.85 32.21
C ALA A 212 19.48 15.26 32.95
N GLU A 213 19.38 15.04 34.28
CA GLU A 213 18.24 15.57 35.06
C GLU A 213 18.13 17.10 34.96
N ARG A 214 19.25 17.82 35.11
CA ARG A 214 19.29 19.29 34.96
C ARG A 214 18.90 19.74 33.55
N LEU A 215 19.35 19.03 32.51
CA LEU A 215 18.94 19.31 31.13
C LEU A 215 17.42 19.11 30.96
N ALA A 216 16.85 18.01 31.47
CA ALA A 216 15.41 17.77 31.42
C ALA A 216 14.57 18.79 32.23
N GLU A 217 15.14 19.42 33.27
CA GLU A 217 14.48 20.50 34.01
C GLU A 217 14.55 21.87 33.30
N THR A 218 15.70 22.18 32.69
CA THR A 218 16.06 23.55 32.27
C THR A 218 16.00 23.81 30.76
N LEU A 219 16.06 22.78 29.91
CA LEU A 219 15.87 22.95 28.47
C LEU A 219 14.41 23.28 28.17
N PRO A 220 14.14 24.09 27.12
CA PRO A 220 12.80 24.22 26.60
C PRO A 220 12.35 22.89 25.97
N ALA A 221 11.05 22.58 26.07
CA ALA A 221 10.51 21.42 25.38
C ALA A 221 10.30 21.74 23.89
N VAL A 222 10.58 20.76 23.02
CA VAL A 222 10.29 20.87 21.58
C VAL A 222 8.92 20.27 21.29
N GLY A 223 8.05 21.08 20.68
CA GLY A 223 6.80 20.63 20.05
C GLY A 223 6.92 20.74 18.54
N TRP A 224 6.74 19.61 17.84
CA TRP A 224 6.68 19.56 16.38
C TRP A 224 5.23 19.50 15.92
N PHE A 225 4.85 20.39 15.02
CA PHE A 225 3.49 20.51 14.49
C PHE A 225 3.54 20.38 12.97
N ALA A 226 3.06 19.24 12.48
CA ALA A 226 3.16 18.86 11.08
C ALA A 226 1.77 18.83 10.44
N TYR A 227 1.63 19.44 9.26
CA TYR A 227 0.33 19.65 8.60
C TYR A 227 0.42 19.26 7.11
N GLY A 228 -0.72 18.91 6.51
CA GLY A 228 -0.81 18.72 5.05
C GLY A 228 0.09 17.61 4.50
N ILE A 229 0.22 16.49 5.22
CA ILE A 229 0.88 15.26 4.69
C ILE A 229 0.04 14.61 3.60
N HIS A 230 -1.28 14.82 3.67
CA HIS A 230 -2.20 14.64 2.57
C HIS A 230 -2.48 15.98 1.91
N GLY A 231 -2.40 16.05 0.58
CA GLY A 231 -2.45 17.32 -0.13
C GLY A 231 -3.84 17.97 -0.23
N ASP A 232 -4.92 17.18 -0.16
CA ASP A 232 -6.31 17.70 -0.18
C ASP A 232 -6.80 18.21 1.18
N GLU A 233 -6.06 17.95 2.25
CA GLU A 233 -6.41 18.34 3.61
C GLU A 233 -5.97 19.80 3.87
N ASN A 234 -6.81 20.73 3.42
CA ASN A 234 -6.45 22.13 3.22
C ASN A 234 -6.40 22.98 4.50
N SER A 235 -7.36 22.85 5.42
CA SER A 235 -7.44 23.70 6.62
C SER A 235 -6.30 23.49 7.63
N PRO A 236 -5.66 22.29 7.76
CA PRO A 236 -4.39 22.14 8.46
C PRO A 236 -3.34 23.19 8.06
N CYS A 237 -3.15 23.40 6.75
CA CYS A 237 -2.10 24.27 6.21
C CYS A 237 -2.36 25.76 6.52
N ASP A 238 -3.60 26.23 6.33
CA ASP A 238 -4.02 27.59 6.67
C ASP A 238 -4.04 27.84 8.19
N GLY A 239 -4.38 26.81 8.98
CA GLY A 239 -4.29 26.84 10.44
C GLY A 239 -2.85 26.99 10.93
N ALA A 240 -1.92 26.24 10.30
CA ALA A 240 -0.49 26.34 10.55
C ALA A 240 0.06 27.74 10.22
N LEU A 241 -0.36 28.35 9.10
CA LEU A 241 -0.02 29.74 8.76
C LEU A 241 -0.52 30.73 9.83
N ALA A 242 -1.76 30.60 10.26
CA ALA A 242 -2.34 31.48 11.28
C ALA A 242 -1.60 31.39 12.62
N VAL A 243 -1.25 30.17 13.07
CA VAL A 243 -0.48 29.95 14.30
C VAL A 243 0.97 30.43 14.14
N ALA A 244 1.62 30.14 13.01
CA ALA A 244 2.98 30.57 12.73
C ALA A 244 3.13 32.11 12.78
N TYR A 245 2.22 32.84 12.14
CA TYR A 245 2.16 34.29 12.26
C TYR A 245 1.92 34.74 13.70
N HIS A 246 0.94 34.13 14.40
CA HIS A 246 0.62 34.50 15.77
C HIS A 246 1.83 34.36 16.70
N LEU A 247 2.54 33.23 16.67
CA LEU A 247 3.73 33.01 17.49
C LEU A 247 4.90 33.92 17.07
N ALA A 248 5.08 34.16 15.77
CA ALA A 248 6.16 35.01 15.25
C ALA A 248 5.97 36.51 15.57
N ALA A 249 4.74 37.01 15.58
CA ALA A 249 4.42 38.44 15.66
C ALA A 249 3.77 38.89 16.98
N CYS A 250 3.11 38.01 17.74
CA CYS A 250 2.34 38.41 18.92
C CYS A 250 3.23 38.97 20.04
N THR A 251 2.80 40.08 20.64
CA THR A 251 3.51 40.75 21.74
C THR A 251 2.98 40.37 23.13
N ASP A 252 1.90 39.61 23.20
CA ASP A 252 1.21 39.27 24.44
C ASP A 252 2.06 38.37 25.36
N GLU A 253 1.87 38.54 26.67
CA GLU A 253 2.67 37.86 27.69
C GLU A 253 2.47 36.34 27.70
N GLU A 254 1.29 35.84 27.30
CA GLU A 254 1.03 34.41 27.13
C GLU A 254 1.99 33.80 26.10
N VAL A 255 2.11 34.43 24.92
CA VAL A 255 2.98 33.97 23.82
C VAL A 255 4.45 34.17 24.18
N ARG A 256 4.83 35.34 24.72
CA ARG A 256 6.21 35.60 25.15
C ARG A 256 6.71 34.51 26.10
N SER A 257 6.00 34.28 27.19
CA SER A 257 6.39 33.33 28.23
C SER A 257 6.28 31.87 27.76
N MET A 258 5.40 31.57 26.79
CA MET A 258 5.39 30.27 26.10
C MET A 258 6.67 30.04 25.27
N LEU A 259 7.14 31.06 24.53
CA LEU A 259 8.35 30.97 23.69
C LEU A 259 9.66 30.99 24.50
N GLU A 260 9.64 31.47 25.74
CA GLU A 260 10.75 31.33 26.68
C GLU A 260 10.92 29.86 27.14
N GLU A 261 9.81 29.13 27.27
CA GLU A 261 9.76 27.75 27.75
C GLU A 261 9.73 26.66 26.66
N LEU A 262 9.39 27.03 25.41
CA LEU A 262 9.22 26.09 24.29
C LEU A 262 10.07 26.46 23.07
N ILE A 263 10.42 25.42 22.31
CA ILE A 263 10.76 25.55 20.88
C ILE A 263 9.59 24.93 20.11
N ILE A 264 8.94 25.74 19.29
CA ILE A 264 7.78 25.33 18.50
C ILE A 264 8.25 25.22 17.06
N ILE A 265 8.07 24.05 16.43
CA ILE A 265 8.44 23.81 15.04
C ILE A 265 7.17 23.57 14.26
N ILE A 266 6.91 24.40 13.25
CA ILE A 266 5.75 24.26 12.37
C ILE A 266 6.25 23.83 11.00
N ASP A 267 5.87 22.63 10.56
CA ASP A 267 5.96 22.15 9.17
C ASP A 267 4.55 22.28 8.55
N PRO A 268 4.24 23.40 7.88
CA PRO A 268 2.88 23.73 7.50
C PRO A 268 2.38 22.99 6.25
N LEU A 269 3.26 22.30 5.52
CA LEU A 269 2.89 21.59 4.28
C LEU A 269 3.89 20.48 3.94
N GLN A 270 3.58 19.27 4.40
CA GLN A 270 4.39 18.07 4.18
C GLN A 270 4.28 17.47 2.75
N ASN A 271 3.20 17.75 2.01
CA ASN A 271 2.96 17.26 0.65
C ASN A 271 2.61 18.39 -0.34
N PRO A 272 3.60 19.19 -0.78
CA PRO A 272 3.32 20.36 -1.61
C PRO A 272 2.89 20.00 -3.06
N ASP A 273 3.24 18.82 -3.56
CA ASP A 273 2.89 18.37 -4.92
C ASP A 273 1.43 17.89 -5.00
N GLY A 274 0.96 17.16 -3.98
CA GLY A 274 -0.46 16.82 -3.84
C GLY A 274 -1.33 18.06 -3.62
N HIS A 275 -0.85 18.99 -2.79
CA HIS A 275 -1.59 20.17 -2.40
C HIS A 275 -1.81 21.17 -3.54
N ASP A 276 -0.76 21.60 -4.24
CA ASP A 276 -0.91 22.50 -5.39
C ASP A 276 -1.78 21.88 -6.50
N ARG A 277 -1.72 20.55 -6.67
CA ARG A 277 -2.56 19.77 -7.58
C ARG A 277 -4.03 19.83 -7.18
N PHE A 278 -4.37 19.65 -5.90
CA PHE A 278 -5.74 19.83 -5.42
C PHE A 278 -6.23 21.27 -5.58
N LEU A 279 -5.43 22.25 -5.15
CA LEU A 279 -5.83 23.65 -5.24
C LEU A 279 -5.97 24.14 -6.68
N LYS A 280 -5.35 23.48 -7.66
CA LYS A 280 -5.66 23.69 -9.08
C LYS A 280 -7.08 23.21 -9.41
N GLN A 281 -7.47 22.00 -9.00
CA GLN A 281 -8.81 21.45 -9.23
C GLN A 281 -9.90 22.29 -8.53
N VAL A 282 -9.67 22.67 -7.27
CA VAL A 282 -10.56 23.58 -6.53
C VAL A 282 -10.77 24.89 -7.28
N ARG A 283 -9.69 25.49 -7.84
CA ARG A 283 -9.78 26.71 -8.66
C ARG A 283 -10.45 26.51 -10.02
N GLU A 284 -10.43 25.31 -10.58
CA GLU A 284 -11.14 24.96 -11.83
C GLU A 284 -12.66 24.78 -11.59
N HIS A 285 -13.06 24.39 -10.39
CA HIS A 285 -14.46 24.17 -10.01
C HIS A 285 -15.08 25.31 -9.18
N ALA A 286 -14.29 26.25 -8.66
CA ALA A 286 -14.75 27.43 -7.96
C ALA A 286 -15.60 28.32 -8.89
N GLY A 287 -16.83 28.61 -8.46
CA GLY A 287 -17.78 29.45 -9.19
C GLY A 287 -18.00 30.81 -8.53
N ASN A 288 -18.69 31.71 -9.25
CA ASN A 288 -19.18 32.96 -8.67
C ASN A 288 -20.36 32.75 -7.70
N VAL A 289 -21.00 31.58 -7.74
CA VAL A 289 -22.02 31.15 -6.78
C VAL A 289 -21.36 30.11 -5.87
N PRO A 290 -21.36 30.31 -4.54
CA PRO A 290 -20.76 29.35 -3.63
C PRO A 290 -21.44 27.98 -3.68
N ASN A 291 -20.66 26.92 -3.55
CA ASN A 291 -21.21 25.57 -3.41
C ASN A 291 -21.05 25.05 -1.97
N VAL A 292 -22.04 24.28 -1.51
CA VAL A 292 -22.07 23.69 -0.16
C VAL A 292 -22.50 22.23 -0.14
N ASP A 293 -22.51 21.59 -1.30
CA ASP A 293 -22.72 20.16 -1.49
C ASP A 293 -21.35 19.46 -1.49
N ASP A 294 -21.09 18.64 -0.48
CA ASP A 294 -19.84 17.90 -0.30
C ASP A 294 -19.54 16.88 -1.40
N GLN A 295 -20.55 16.47 -2.17
CA GLN A 295 -20.33 15.63 -3.35
C GLN A 295 -19.82 16.42 -4.57
N SER A 296 -19.78 17.76 -4.51
CA SER A 296 -19.24 18.57 -5.59
C SER A 296 -17.73 18.39 -5.72
N LEU A 297 -17.25 18.41 -6.98
CA LEU A 297 -15.83 18.45 -7.34
C LEU A 297 -15.05 19.61 -6.69
N LEU A 298 -15.75 20.63 -6.17
CA LEU A 298 -15.17 21.70 -5.34
C LEU A 298 -14.57 21.19 -4.01
N HIS A 299 -15.12 20.11 -3.46
CA HIS A 299 -14.70 19.50 -2.19
C HIS A 299 -14.02 18.14 -2.38
N SER A 300 -14.38 17.38 -3.42
CA SER A 300 -13.83 16.03 -3.68
C SER A 300 -12.69 15.99 -4.70
N GLY A 301 -12.56 16.99 -5.57
CA GLY A 301 -11.60 16.97 -6.67
C GLY A 301 -11.87 15.83 -7.68
N TYR A 302 -10.85 15.44 -8.44
CA TYR A 302 -10.92 14.33 -9.39
C TYR A 302 -9.57 13.62 -9.59
N TRP A 303 -9.62 12.41 -10.14
CA TRP A 303 -8.44 11.56 -10.35
C TRP A 303 -7.40 12.19 -11.31
N PRO A 304 -6.12 12.38 -10.92
CA PRO A 304 -5.53 12.09 -9.62
C PRO A 304 -5.72 13.21 -8.58
N TRP A 305 -6.34 12.85 -7.45
CA TRP A 305 -6.78 13.77 -6.39
C TRP A 305 -5.68 14.14 -5.38
N GLY A 306 -5.92 15.17 -4.57
CA GLY A 306 -4.91 15.87 -3.77
C GLY A 306 -4.08 15.04 -2.80
N ARG A 307 -4.68 14.01 -2.17
CA ARG A 307 -4.14 13.28 -1.01
C ARG A 307 -2.68 12.90 -1.12
N THR A 308 -2.28 12.39 -2.27
CA THR A 308 -1.02 11.69 -2.46
C THR A 308 0.11 12.59 -3.00
N ASN A 309 1.35 12.14 -3.01
CA ASN A 309 2.45 12.90 -3.65
C ASN A 309 2.42 12.80 -5.19
N HIS A 310 3.44 13.32 -5.88
CA HIS A 310 3.59 13.25 -7.34
C HIS A 310 3.43 11.83 -7.95
N TYR A 311 3.85 10.79 -7.21
CA TYR A 311 3.77 9.38 -7.64
C TYR A 311 2.50 8.68 -7.17
N ASN A 312 1.55 9.42 -6.63
CA ASN A 312 0.34 8.92 -6.00
C ASN A 312 0.56 8.02 -4.77
N PHE A 313 1.65 8.21 -4.03
CA PHE A 313 1.86 7.54 -2.74
C PHE A 313 1.25 8.34 -1.58
N ASP A 314 0.73 7.60 -0.60
CA ASP A 314 0.37 8.13 0.72
C ASP A 314 1.64 8.35 1.55
N LEU A 315 1.96 9.61 1.85
CA LEU A 315 3.14 9.96 2.64
C LEU A 315 2.96 9.65 4.13
N ASN A 316 1.73 9.54 4.65
CA ASN A 316 1.45 9.08 6.01
C ASN A 316 1.43 7.54 6.13
N ARG A 317 2.11 6.86 5.19
CA ARG A 317 2.53 5.45 5.29
C ARG A 317 4.02 5.24 5.02
N ASP A 318 4.73 6.28 4.59
CA ASP A 318 6.13 6.19 4.16
C ASP A 318 7.13 6.34 5.32
N TRP A 319 6.71 6.74 6.52
CA TRP A 319 7.60 7.09 7.65
C TRP A 319 8.66 6.04 7.99
N ILE A 320 8.33 4.75 7.95
CA ILE A 320 9.28 3.64 8.17
C ILE A 320 9.94 3.11 6.88
N LEU A 321 9.43 3.50 5.71
CA LEU A 321 9.85 2.99 4.39
C LEU A 321 10.83 3.95 3.69
N CYS A 322 10.73 5.25 3.98
CA CYS A 322 11.57 6.35 3.48
C CYS A 322 11.80 6.33 1.95
N VAL A 323 10.76 5.99 1.18
CA VAL A 323 10.79 5.91 -0.29
C VAL A 323 10.97 7.30 -0.89
N HIS A 324 10.30 8.30 -0.34
CA HIS A 324 10.20 9.62 -0.97
C HIS A 324 11.07 10.70 -0.32
N PRO A 325 11.59 11.69 -1.09
CA PRO A 325 12.49 12.72 -0.59
C PRO A 325 11.84 13.61 0.48
N GLU A 326 10.52 13.84 0.41
CA GLU A 326 9.75 14.55 1.43
C GLU A 326 9.84 13.84 2.79
N THR A 327 9.65 12.52 2.79
CA THR A 327 9.73 11.67 4.00
C THR A 327 11.16 11.55 4.52
N ARG A 328 12.14 11.35 3.63
CA ARG A 328 13.55 11.21 3.99
C ARG A 328 14.08 12.48 4.68
N GLY A 329 13.70 13.64 4.17
CA GLY A 329 14.07 14.92 4.77
C GLY A 329 13.40 15.16 6.13
N ARG A 330 12.10 14.86 6.28
CA ARG A 330 11.41 15.06 7.58
C ARG A 330 11.86 14.07 8.65
N VAL A 331 12.12 12.80 8.31
CA VAL A 331 12.66 11.78 9.24
C VAL A 331 13.98 12.25 9.84
N LYS A 332 14.87 12.79 9.00
CA LYS A 332 16.12 13.42 9.44
C LYS A 332 15.84 14.67 10.29
N ALA A 333 15.02 15.60 9.79
CA ALA A 333 14.75 16.87 10.47
C ALA A 333 14.17 16.65 11.87
N VAL A 334 13.09 15.87 12.00
CA VAL A 334 12.49 15.55 13.31
C VAL A 334 13.48 14.82 14.21
N GLY A 335 14.31 13.94 13.63
CA GLY A 335 15.39 13.24 14.32
C GLY A 335 16.49 14.15 14.87
N GLU A 336 16.75 15.32 14.28
CA GLU A 336 17.68 16.32 14.81
C GLU A 336 17.11 17.11 16.00
N TRP A 337 15.79 17.14 16.16
CA TRP A 337 15.10 17.99 17.15
C TRP A 337 14.56 17.25 18.37
N HIS A 338 14.39 15.93 18.30
CA HIS A 338 13.92 15.08 19.40
C HIS A 338 12.66 15.64 20.13
N PRO A 339 11.55 15.90 19.42
CA PRO A 339 10.35 16.46 20.03
C PRO A 339 9.75 15.57 21.10
N VAL A 340 9.19 16.19 22.15
CA VAL A 340 8.40 15.51 23.19
C VAL A 340 6.89 15.60 22.94
N LEU A 341 6.46 16.44 22.00
CA LEU A 341 5.12 16.48 21.42
C LEU A 341 5.26 16.47 19.89
N PHE A 342 4.52 15.59 19.23
CA PHE A 342 4.38 15.60 17.77
C PHE A 342 2.89 15.66 17.43
N ILE A 343 2.48 16.69 16.70
CA ILE A 343 1.12 16.82 16.18
C ILE A 343 1.10 16.45 14.70
N ASP A 344 0.20 15.55 14.33
CA ASP A 344 -0.13 15.20 12.96
C ASP A 344 -1.51 15.79 12.63
N GLY A 345 -1.53 16.86 11.83
CA GLY A 345 -2.72 17.68 11.58
C GLY A 345 -3.40 17.35 10.26
N HIS A 346 -4.59 16.77 10.36
CA HIS A 346 -5.31 16.13 9.25
C HIS A 346 -6.73 16.65 9.01
N GLU A 347 -7.32 16.18 7.90
CA GLU A 347 -8.77 16.19 7.65
C GLU A 347 -9.36 14.82 7.28
N MET A 348 -10.59 14.59 7.73
CA MET A 348 -11.42 13.41 7.46
C MET A 348 -12.68 13.78 6.66
N GLY A 349 -13.66 12.88 6.55
CA GLY A 349 -14.85 13.09 5.74
C GLY A 349 -15.59 14.41 6.03
N SER A 350 -16.09 15.06 4.98
CA SER A 350 -16.75 16.37 5.08
C SER A 350 -17.97 16.40 6.01
N GLN A 351 -18.59 15.23 6.24
CA GLN A 351 -19.74 15.06 7.15
C GLN A 351 -19.37 14.68 8.59
N ASP A 352 -18.11 14.39 8.88
CA ASP A 352 -17.62 14.15 10.24
C ASP A 352 -17.56 15.44 11.07
N THR A 353 -17.02 15.39 12.29
CA THR A 353 -16.94 16.56 13.19
C THR A 353 -15.51 17.03 13.43
N PHE A 354 -14.89 16.55 14.50
CA PHE A 354 -13.46 16.71 14.80
C PHE A 354 -13.03 15.52 15.66
N LEU A 355 -11.92 14.86 15.34
CA LEU A 355 -11.34 13.82 16.20
C LEU A 355 -9.99 14.30 16.76
N PHE A 356 -9.68 13.88 17.98
CA PHE A 356 -8.33 13.97 18.54
C PHE A 356 -7.98 12.69 19.30
N SER A 357 -6.68 12.38 19.43
CA SER A 357 -6.18 11.32 20.32
C SER A 357 -6.69 11.52 21.77
N PRO A 358 -6.88 10.46 22.59
CA PRO A 358 -6.33 9.11 22.47
C PRO A 358 -6.91 8.29 21.32
N SER A 359 -6.06 7.48 20.72
CA SER A 359 -6.42 6.39 19.83
C SER A 359 -6.93 5.19 20.67
N ARG A 360 -7.78 4.35 20.08
CA ARG A 360 -8.27 3.11 20.72
C ARG A 360 -7.32 1.94 20.49
N GLU A 361 -7.63 0.78 21.09
CA GLU A 361 -6.97 -0.47 20.74
C GLU A 361 -7.29 -0.91 19.29
N PRO A 362 -6.35 -1.52 18.56
CA PRO A 362 -5.06 -2.01 19.06
C PRO A 362 -3.99 -0.92 19.07
N ILE A 363 -3.17 -0.91 20.13
CA ILE A 363 -1.99 -0.05 20.25
C ILE A 363 -0.75 -0.93 20.23
N ASN A 364 0.25 -0.56 19.43
CA ASN A 364 1.47 -1.33 19.28
C ASN A 364 2.19 -1.51 20.63
N PRO A 365 2.61 -2.73 21.01
CA PRO A 365 3.26 -2.98 22.30
C PRO A 365 4.60 -2.25 22.48
N ASN A 366 5.22 -1.79 21.39
CA ASN A 366 6.43 -0.97 21.43
C ASN A 366 6.15 0.53 21.69
N ILE A 367 4.89 0.99 21.72
CA ILE A 367 4.55 2.34 22.21
C ILE A 367 4.49 2.31 23.75
N PRO A 368 5.29 3.12 24.46
CA PRO A 368 5.31 3.10 25.92
C PRO A 368 3.95 3.39 26.56
N ALA A 369 3.54 2.58 27.54
CA ALA A 369 2.24 2.71 28.22
C ALA A 369 1.98 4.12 28.82
N VAL A 370 3.04 4.88 29.15
CA VAL A 370 2.93 6.28 29.61
C VAL A 370 2.31 7.23 28.57
N ARG A 371 2.32 6.90 27.27
CA ARG A 371 1.62 7.69 26.23
C ARG A 371 0.14 7.80 26.51
N LYS A 372 -0.51 6.70 26.97
CA LYS A 372 -1.93 6.70 27.34
C LYS A 372 -2.27 7.72 28.42
N GLN A 373 -1.36 7.96 29.38
CA GLN A 373 -1.53 9.01 30.38
C GLN A 373 -1.50 10.40 29.74
N TRP A 374 -0.51 10.66 28.88
CA TRP A 374 -0.38 11.96 28.22
C TRP A 374 -1.52 12.24 27.24
N TRP A 375 -1.91 11.28 26.40
CA TRP A 375 -3.08 11.43 25.51
C TRP A 375 -4.32 11.87 26.29
N ASN A 376 -4.62 11.26 27.44
CA ASN A 376 -5.77 11.63 28.27
C ASN A 376 -5.69 13.05 28.86
N ILE A 377 -4.48 13.61 29.04
CA ILE A 377 -4.28 14.99 29.49
C ILE A 377 -4.52 15.95 28.31
N PHE A 378 -3.81 15.76 27.19
CA PHE A 378 -3.98 16.59 25.99
C PHE A 378 -5.41 16.56 25.43
N ALA A 379 -6.07 15.39 25.44
CA ALA A 379 -7.46 15.24 25.00
C ALA A 379 -8.43 16.04 25.87
N ARG A 380 -8.21 16.09 27.19
CA ARG A 380 -9.07 16.86 28.11
C ARG A 380 -8.93 18.36 27.86
N ASP A 381 -7.70 18.82 27.62
CA ASP A 381 -7.44 20.25 27.40
C ASP A 381 -7.91 20.69 26.01
N GLN A 382 -7.79 19.84 24.98
CA GLN A 382 -8.43 20.05 23.67
C GLN A 382 -9.96 20.03 23.76
N ALA A 383 -10.55 19.04 24.45
CA ALA A 383 -11.99 18.96 24.69
C ALA A 383 -12.51 20.25 25.35
N SER A 384 -11.87 20.71 26.43
CA SER A 384 -12.24 21.95 27.10
C SER A 384 -12.10 23.19 26.22
N ALA A 385 -11.20 23.19 25.23
CA ALA A 385 -11.08 24.27 24.26
C ALA A 385 -12.22 24.24 23.24
N PHE A 386 -12.68 23.05 22.81
CA PHE A 386 -13.81 22.89 21.89
C PHE A 386 -15.17 23.14 22.58
N ASP A 387 -15.32 22.70 23.83
CA ASP A 387 -16.49 22.97 24.68
C ASP A 387 -16.80 24.48 24.79
N ALA A 388 -15.74 25.31 24.86
CA ALA A 388 -15.87 26.77 24.92
C ALA A 388 -16.52 27.40 23.67
N PHE A 389 -16.48 26.71 22.52
CA PHE A 389 -17.18 27.08 21.29
C PHE A 389 -18.48 26.30 21.07
N GLY A 390 -18.76 25.27 21.87
CA GLY A 390 -19.85 24.32 21.64
C GLY A 390 -19.64 23.44 20.40
N TRP A 391 -18.39 23.23 19.98
CA TRP A 391 -18.08 22.38 18.83
C TRP A 391 -18.17 20.89 19.19
N ARG A 392 -18.68 20.09 18.24
CA ARG A 392 -18.70 18.62 18.36
C ARG A 392 -17.31 18.04 18.09
N TYR A 393 -16.92 17.06 18.90
CA TYR A 393 -15.68 16.30 18.74
C TYR A 393 -15.85 14.86 19.25
N TYR A 394 -14.90 13.98 18.94
CA TYR A 394 -14.82 12.61 19.45
C TYR A 394 -13.36 12.14 19.58
N ALA A 395 -13.14 10.96 20.18
CA ALA A 395 -11.83 10.35 20.38
C ALA A 395 -11.94 8.82 20.39
N GLY A 396 -10.83 8.12 20.12
CA GLY A 396 -10.82 6.67 19.95
C GLY A 396 -11.50 6.24 18.66
N GLU A 397 -12.78 5.85 18.72
CA GLU A 397 -13.63 5.36 17.62
C GLU A 397 -12.93 4.48 16.57
N TRP A 398 -12.43 5.04 15.46
CA TRP A 398 -11.72 4.30 14.41
C TRP A 398 -10.20 4.43 14.49
N ASN A 399 -9.67 5.49 15.10
CA ASN A 399 -8.26 5.82 15.23
C ASN A 399 -7.51 4.83 16.13
N GLU A 400 -6.41 4.26 15.64
CA GLU A 400 -5.59 3.23 16.28
C GLU A 400 -4.08 3.51 16.07
N GLU A 401 -3.21 2.91 16.88
CA GLU A 401 -1.76 3.15 16.86
C GLU A 401 -0.98 1.83 16.78
N TRP A 402 -1.44 0.92 15.92
CA TRP A 402 -0.84 -0.38 15.63
C TRP A 402 0.28 -0.26 14.60
N TYR A 403 -0.02 0.31 13.43
CA TYR A 403 0.96 0.46 12.35
C TYR A 403 1.99 1.55 12.67
N PRO A 404 3.30 1.26 12.66
CA PRO A 404 4.32 2.23 13.05
C PRO A 404 4.65 3.26 11.97
N GLY A 405 4.01 3.19 10.80
CA GLY A 405 4.23 4.11 9.69
C GLY A 405 3.28 5.32 9.64
N TYR A 406 2.36 5.49 10.60
CA TYR A 406 1.65 6.76 10.82
C TYR A 406 2.57 7.77 11.51
N SER A 407 2.42 9.09 11.28
CA SER A 407 3.30 10.09 11.91
C SER A 407 3.20 10.09 13.44
N SER A 408 1.99 9.95 13.99
CA SER A 408 1.73 9.86 15.44
C SER A 408 2.44 8.65 16.05
N SER A 409 2.23 7.45 15.48
CA SER A 409 2.89 6.21 15.89
C SER A 409 4.41 6.36 15.82
N TRP A 410 4.93 6.76 14.65
CA TRP A 410 6.36 6.89 14.39
C TRP A 410 7.06 7.81 15.40
N ALA A 411 6.48 8.99 15.65
CA ALA A 411 6.99 9.92 16.65
C ALA A 411 6.87 9.35 18.08
N GLY A 412 5.82 8.56 18.34
CA GLY A 412 5.60 7.83 19.58
C GLY A 412 6.76 6.92 19.99
N TYR A 413 7.32 6.14 19.06
CA TYR A 413 8.51 5.31 19.33
C TYR A 413 9.78 6.15 19.52
N ARG A 414 9.83 7.38 19.00
CA ARG A 414 10.95 8.32 19.16
C ARG A 414 10.80 9.24 20.38
N GLY A 415 10.02 8.83 21.37
CA GLY A 415 9.89 9.53 22.66
C GLY A 415 8.77 10.58 22.73
N ALA A 416 8.17 10.95 21.60
CA ALA A 416 7.14 11.99 21.59
C ALA A 416 5.80 11.47 22.14
N VAL A 417 4.97 12.40 22.61
CA VAL A 417 3.52 12.23 22.61
C VAL A 417 3.05 12.54 21.19
N GLY A 418 2.83 11.52 20.36
CA GLY A 418 2.22 11.68 19.04
C GLY A 418 0.71 11.92 19.20
N ILE A 419 0.14 12.93 18.54
CA ILE A 419 -1.30 13.22 18.55
C ILE A 419 -1.76 13.40 17.11
N LEU A 420 -2.67 12.53 16.69
CA LEU A 420 -3.51 12.77 15.53
C LEU A 420 -4.66 13.70 15.95
N TYR A 421 -4.93 14.70 15.12
CA TYR A 421 -6.27 15.28 15.07
C TYR A 421 -6.76 15.42 13.63
N GLU A 422 -8.08 15.33 13.50
CA GLU A 422 -8.80 15.18 12.26
C GLU A 422 -9.93 16.23 12.23
N GLN A 423 -9.91 17.13 11.25
CA GLN A 423 -10.98 18.09 11.01
C GLN A 423 -11.88 17.58 9.87
N ALA A 424 -13.20 17.71 9.96
CA ALA A 424 -14.05 17.41 8.81
C ALA A 424 -13.67 18.27 7.58
N SER A 425 -13.36 17.62 6.45
CA SER A 425 -12.78 18.31 5.29
C SER A 425 -13.72 19.32 4.66
N ILE A 426 -13.16 20.46 4.25
CA ILE A 426 -13.89 21.53 3.55
C ILE A 426 -12.98 22.07 2.43
N GLY A 427 -13.11 21.56 1.20
CA GLY A 427 -12.22 21.98 0.09
C GLY A 427 -12.23 23.48 -0.21
N HIS A 428 -13.41 24.12 -0.24
CA HIS A 428 -13.61 25.57 -0.35
C HIS A 428 -14.98 25.97 0.25
N ASP A 429 -15.36 27.25 0.20
CA ASP A 429 -16.63 27.82 0.69
C ASP A 429 -17.08 27.30 2.08
N GLY A 430 -17.92 26.27 2.09
CA GLY A 430 -18.35 25.54 3.27
C GLY A 430 -19.12 24.28 2.87
N VAL A 431 -19.40 23.38 3.82
CA VAL A 431 -20.21 22.18 3.58
C VAL A 431 -21.49 22.22 4.42
N ARG A 432 -22.63 21.93 3.79
CA ARG A 432 -23.92 21.78 4.47
C ARG A 432 -24.00 20.44 5.18
N ARG A 433 -24.40 20.46 6.45
CA ARG A 433 -24.59 19.26 7.28
C ARG A 433 -26.03 18.76 7.23
N PRO A 434 -26.32 17.51 7.63
CA PRO A 434 -27.67 16.94 7.55
C PRO A 434 -28.71 17.73 8.37
N GLU A 435 -28.30 18.37 9.46
CA GLU A 435 -29.16 19.28 10.24
C GLU A 435 -29.40 20.65 9.60
N GLY A 436 -28.80 20.93 8.44
CA GLY A 436 -28.97 22.16 7.66
C GLY A 436 -28.02 23.32 8.00
N THR A 437 -27.16 23.17 9.01
CA THR A 437 -26.03 24.08 9.29
C THR A 437 -25.00 24.03 8.15
N ILE A 438 -24.11 25.03 8.10
CA ILE A 438 -22.98 25.06 7.17
C ILE A 438 -21.71 25.26 8.00
N VAL A 439 -20.72 24.39 7.81
CA VAL A 439 -19.37 24.60 8.34
C VAL A 439 -18.54 25.24 7.24
N THR A 440 -18.00 26.43 7.48
CA THR A 440 -17.20 27.15 6.47
C THR A 440 -15.75 26.69 6.46
N TYR A 441 -15.03 26.89 5.35
CA TYR A 441 -13.59 26.62 5.29
C TYR A 441 -12.82 27.40 6.37
N ARG A 442 -13.23 28.65 6.62
CA ARG A 442 -12.66 29.49 7.67
C ARG A 442 -12.94 28.98 9.09
N GLU A 443 -14.08 28.32 9.32
CA GLU A 443 -14.40 27.69 10.59
C GLU A 443 -13.59 26.41 10.81
N ALA A 444 -13.43 25.58 9.77
CA ALA A 444 -12.53 24.42 9.82
C ALA A 444 -11.09 24.84 10.16
N THR A 445 -10.60 25.88 9.49
CA THR A 445 -9.31 26.53 9.78
C THR A 445 -9.22 27.02 11.24
N HIS A 446 -10.30 27.59 11.78
CA HIS A 446 -10.33 28.05 13.17
C HIS A 446 -10.18 26.91 14.18
N ARG A 447 -10.78 25.74 13.91
CA ARG A 447 -10.68 24.56 14.78
C ARG A 447 -9.25 24.00 14.82
N GLN A 448 -8.54 24.01 13.69
CA GLN A 448 -7.12 23.68 13.61
C GLN A 448 -6.27 24.60 14.50
N VAL A 449 -6.52 25.92 14.44
CA VAL A 449 -5.86 26.91 15.31
C VAL A 449 -6.14 26.65 16.79
N VAL A 450 -7.40 26.41 17.15
CA VAL A 450 -7.81 26.19 18.56
C VAL A 450 -7.18 24.91 19.13
N SER A 451 -7.19 23.80 18.38
CA SER A 451 -6.51 22.56 18.80
C SER A 451 -5.00 22.76 18.95
N THR A 452 -4.35 23.42 17.98
CA THR A 452 -2.92 23.73 18.03
C THR A 452 -2.56 24.52 19.30
N MET A 453 -3.30 25.58 19.60
CA MET A 453 -3.05 26.41 20.80
C MET A 453 -3.37 25.67 22.11
N ALA A 454 -4.36 24.80 22.14
CA ALA A 454 -4.64 23.94 23.30
C ALA A 454 -3.47 22.98 23.58
N ASN A 455 -2.96 22.32 22.54
CA ASN A 455 -1.79 21.44 22.64
C ASN A 455 -0.53 22.20 23.09
N LEU A 456 -0.29 23.41 22.58
CA LEU A 456 0.83 24.25 23.02
C LEU A 456 0.73 24.65 24.51
N ARG A 457 -0.46 25.01 24.99
CA ARG A 457 -0.71 25.32 26.41
C ARG A 457 -0.48 24.10 27.31
N THR A 458 -0.91 22.92 26.87
CA THR A 458 -0.72 21.66 27.60
C THR A 458 0.77 21.29 27.67
N LEU A 459 1.47 21.34 26.52
CA LEU A 459 2.92 21.09 26.43
C LEU A 459 3.70 22.02 27.36
N ARG A 460 3.39 23.32 27.35
CA ARG A 460 4.02 24.30 28.24
C ARG A 460 3.77 23.96 29.70
N SER A 461 2.51 23.74 30.08
CA SER A 461 2.10 23.47 31.47
C SER A 461 2.74 22.19 32.04
N HIS A 462 3.10 21.24 31.17
CA HIS A 462 3.71 19.97 31.55
C HIS A 462 5.18 19.79 31.10
N ARG A 463 5.85 20.86 30.64
CA ARG A 463 7.21 20.87 30.06
C ARG A 463 8.18 19.95 30.80
N VAL A 464 8.41 20.19 32.09
CA VAL A 464 9.38 19.44 32.91
C VAL A 464 8.99 17.97 33.06
N ALA A 465 7.69 17.67 33.20
CA ALA A 465 7.21 16.31 33.36
C ALA A 465 7.33 15.48 32.07
N LEU A 466 7.06 16.10 30.91
CA LEU A 466 7.29 15.49 29.60
C LEU A 466 8.79 15.25 29.35
N MET A 467 9.64 16.26 29.57
CA MET A 467 11.10 16.15 29.40
C MET A 467 11.74 15.10 30.33
N LYS A 468 11.30 15.00 31.59
CA LYS A 468 11.75 13.94 32.52
C LYS A 468 11.21 12.56 32.14
N GLY A 469 9.97 12.47 31.66
CA GLY A 469 9.40 11.22 31.14
C GLY A 469 10.21 10.68 29.97
N PHE A 470 10.53 11.55 29.00
CA PHE A 470 11.38 11.26 27.85
C PHE A 470 12.76 10.75 28.30
N LEU A 471 13.46 11.45 29.19
CA LEU A 471 14.77 11.02 29.70
C LEU A 471 14.69 9.66 30.45
N ALA A 472 13.67 9.46 31.29
CA ALA A 472 13.51 8.22 32.06
C ALA A 472 13.28 7.01 31.14
N GLU A 473 12.48 7.19 30.09
CA GLU A 473 12.28 6.20 29.03
C GLU A 473 13.57 5.92 28.25
N ARG A 474 14.24 6.94 27.71
CA ARG A 474 15.48 6.77 26.94
C ARG A 474 16.56 6.04 27.75
N ARG A 475 16.64 6.30 29.08
CA ARG A 475 17.48 5.53 30.02
C ARG A 475 17.03 4.07 30.16
N ALA A 476 15.73 3.80 30.27
CA ALA A 476 15.20 2.45 30.40
C ALA A 476 15.47 1.59 29.15
N ILE A 477 15.36 2.17 27.94
CA ILE A 477 15.65 1.46 26.68
C ILE A 477 17.11 0.98 26.62
N VAL A 478 18.08 1.85 26.98
CA VAL A 478 19.51 1.54 26.90
C VAL A 478 20.06 0.81 28.13
N ALA A 479 19.23 0.57 29.16
CA ALA A 479 19.66 -0.08 30.39
C ALA A 479 20.10 -1.54 30.15
N PRO A 480 21.12 -2.06 30.87
CA PRO A 480 21.58 -3.44 30.74
C PRO A 480 20.51 -4.50 30.98
N GLU A 481 19.51 -4.19 31.82
CA GLU A 481 18.35 -5.03 32.16
C GLU A 481 17.02 -4.38 31.71
N GLY A 482 17.08 -3.50 30.71
CA GLY A 482 15.91 -2.83 30.13
C GLY A 482 15.05 -3.76 29.25
N PRO A 483 13.85 -3.32 28.83
CA PRO A 483 12.93 -4.14 28.01
C PRO A 483 13.53 -4.57 26.66
N TYR A 484 14.57 -3.87 26.18
CA TYR A 484 15.27 -4.15 24.92
C TYR A 484 16.67 -4.75 25.12
N ALA A 485 17.02 -5.19 26.32
CA ALA A 485 18.37 -5.64 26.64
C ALA A 485 18.83 -6.93 25.93
N SER A 486 17.88 -7.78 25.53
CA SER A 486 18.08 -9.20 25.23
C SER A 486 17.72 -9.60 23.79
N THR A 487 17.49 -8.66 22.89
CA THR A 487 17.15 -8.93 21.49
C THR A 487 18.15 -8.28 20.53
N VAL A 488 18.68 -9.09 19.61
CA VAL A 488 19.53 -8.62 18.50
C VAL A 488 19.03 -9.28 17.21
N PHE A 489 18.71 -8.48 16.20
CA PHE A 489 18.39 -9.02 14.87
C PHE A 489 19.68 -9.22 14.08
N ALA A 490 19.97 -10.45 13.71
CA ALA A 490 21.10 -10.83 12.87
C ALA A 490 20.63 -10.99 11.42
N ILE A 491 21.24 -10.28 10.49
CA ILE A 491 20.95 -10.29 9.06
C ILE A 491 22.22 -10.79 8.34
N PRO A 492 22.26 -12.07 7.91
CA PRO A 492 23.40 -12.61 7.17
C PRO A 492 23.65 -11.87 5.85
N PRO A 493 24.86 -11.95 5.28
CA PRO A 493 25.14 -11.44 3.95
C PRO A 493 24.17 -12.04 2.91
N SER A 494 23.57 -11.18 2.09
CA SER A 494 22.70 -11.58 0.98
C SER A 494 23.44 -11.43 -0.35
N PRO A 495 23.26 -12.36 -1.31
CA PRO A 495 23.66 -12.15 -2.71
C PRO A 495 23.01 -10.90 -3.33
N ASN A 496 21.79 -10.57 -2.91
CA ASN A 496 21.06 -9.39 -3.36
C ASN A 496 21.48 -8.17 -2.54
N ARG A 497 22.52 -7.49 -3.03
CA ARG A 497 23.15 -6.33 -2.39
C ARG A 497 22.21 -5.12 -2.44
N SER A 498 21.43 -4.95 -3.51
CA SER A 498 20.44 -3.88 -3.64
C SER A 498 19.44 -3.82 -2.47
N ARG A 499 18.85 -4.97 -2.10
CA ARG A 499 17.94 -5.07 -0.94
C ARG A 499 18.65 -4.79 0.39
N LEU A 500 19.85 -5.33 0.57
CA LEU A 500 20.64 -5.15 1.79
C LEU A 500 21.07 -3.68 1.99
N ASN A 501 21.52 -3.02 0.92
CA ASN A 501 21.87 -1.61 0.89
C ASN A 501 20.65 -0.74 1.22
N ARG A 502 19.47 -1.09 0.67
CA ARG A 502 18.22 -0.37 0.98
C ARG A 502 17.81 -0.51 2.44
N LEU A 503 17.98 -1.69 3.04
CA LEU A 503 17.74 -1.87 4.48
C LEU A 503 18.69 -1.00 5.31
N LEU A 504 19.99 -1.07 5.02
CA LEU A 504 21.03 -0.29 5.70
C LEU A 504 20.76 1.23 5.61
N GLU A 505 20.39 1.72 4.44
CA GLU A 505 20.01 3.12 4.20
C GLU A 505 18.82 3.56 5.07
N ILE A 506 17.76 2.75 5.16
CA ILE A 506 16.61 3.06 6.02
C ILE A 506 17.02 3.06 7.48
N LEU A 507 17.77 2.05 7.95
CA LEU A 507 18.22 1.99 9.35
C LEU A 507 19.08 3.21 9.71
N GLU A 508 20.00 3.63 8.83
CA GLU A 508 20.79 4.85 9.00
C GLU A 508 19.92 6.10 9.08
N LEU A 509 18.95 6.27 8.16
CA LEU A 509 18.03 7.42 8.16
C LEU A 509 17.18 7.52 9.44
N GLN A 510 16.76 6.37 9.99
CA GLN A 510 16.02 6.31 11.26
C GLN A 510 16.91 6.53 12.49
N GLY A 511 18.24 6.62 12.33
CA GLY A 511 19.21 6.72 13.43
C GLY A 511 19.48 5.39 14.14
N ILE A 512 19.12 4.26 13.53
CA ILE A 512 19.26 2.92 14.10
C ILE A 512 20.70 2.42 13.91
N GLU A 513 21.35 2.11 15.03
CA GLU A 513 22.71 1.60 15.07
C GLU A 513 22.79 0.17 14.53
N VAL A 514 23.66 -0.03 13.54
CA VAL A 514 23.99 -1.33 12.95
C VAL A 514 25.43 -1.68 13.26
N PHE A 515 25.68 -2.94 13.58
CA PHE A 515 26.99 -3.51 13.85
C PHE A 515 27.30 -4.61 12.84
N SER A 516 28.58 -4.96 12.66
CA SER A 516 29.01 -6.07 11.81
C SER A 516 30.09 -6.91 12.49
N SER A 517 30.28 -8.15 12.03
CA SER A 517 31.40 -9.00 12.45
C SER A 517 32.33 -9.31 11.27
N ASP A 518 33.65 -9.13 11.47
CA ASP A 518 34.68 -9.48 10.48
C ASP A 518 34.95 -10.99 10.40
N SER A 519 34.48 -11.77 11.37
CA SER A 519 34.61 -13.22 11.49
C SER A 519 33.26 -13.92 11.63
N ASP A 520 33.22 -15.23 11.42
CA ASP A 520 32.04 -16.04 11.70
C ASP A 520 31.72 -16.00 13.21
N VAL A 521 30.43 -16.02 13.55
CA VAL A 521 29.90 -15.92 14.92
C VAL A 521 29.00 -17.12 15.18
N ARG A 522 29.35 -17.95 16.18
CA ARG A 522 28.50 -19.03 16.67
C ARG A 522 27.54 -18.49 17.73
N VAL A 523 26.24 -18.70 17.54
CA VAL A 523 25.18 -18.32 18.49
C VAL A 523 24.47 -19.57 19.02
N PRO A 524 24.28 -19.73 20.35
CA PRO A 524 23.70 -20.96 20.91
C PRO A 524 22.24 -21.20 20.47
N THR A 525 21.46 -20.13 20.38
CA THR A 525 20.07 -20.14 19.94
C THR A 525 19.76 -18.93 19.06
N ALA A 526 18.86 -19.12 18.10
CA ALA A 526 18.32 -18.07 17.26
C ALA A 526 16.90 -18.46 16.80
N ARG A 527 16.00 -17.49 16.61
CA ARG A 527 14.67 -17.72 16.01
C ARG A 527 14.65 -17.19 14.58
N ASP A 528 14.08 -17.96 13.65
CA ASP A 528 13.94 -17.52 12.25
C ASP A 528 12.58 -16.87 11.94
N ARG A 529 12.46 -16.35 10.71
CA ARG A 529 11.27 -15.68 10.18
C ARG A 529 10.03 -16.59 10.09
N LEU A 530 10.19 -17.91 10.22
CA LEU A 530 9.11 -18.90 10.25
C LEU A 530 8.74 -19.34 11.68
N GLY A 531 9.30 -18.69 12.71
CA GLY A 531 9.06 -19.05 14.11
C GLY A 531 9.66 -20.41 14.51
N ARG A 532 10.74 -20.84 13.86
CA ARG A 532 11.55 -22.00 14.28
C ARG A 532 12.66 -21.54 15.21
N ASP A 533 12.83 -22.25 16.31
CA ASP A 533 13.98 -22.09 17.20
C ASP A 533 15.12 -22.98 16.68
N LEU A 534 16.23 -22.34 16.32
CA LEU A 534 17.44 -22.96 15.79
C LEU A 534 18.50 -23.00 16.90
N THR A 535 19.32 -24.05 16.92
CA THR A 535 20.43 -24.21 17.87
C THR A 535 21.77 -24.24 17.16
N GLU A 536 22.83 -23.79 17.86
CA GLU A 536 24.23 -23.87 17.38
C GLU A 536 24.49 -23.23 16.00
N VAL A 537 23.75 -22.16 15.70
CA VAL A 537 23.79 -21.47 14.39
C VAL A 537 25.15 -20.79 14.19
N LEU A 538 25.74 -21.02 13.03
CA LEU A 538 26.94 -20.33 12.58
C LEU A 538 26.55 -19.19 11.65
N LEU A 539 26.64 -17.95 12.13
CA LEU A 539 26.48 -16.74 11.34
C LEU A 539 27.80 -16.44 10.62
N PRO A 540 27.83 -16.28 9.28
CA PRO A 540 29.06 -16.01 8.56
C PRO A 540 29.60 -14.60 8.81
N ARG A 541 30.89 -14.40 8.56
CA ARG A 541 31.51 -13.06 8.49
C ARG A 541 30.72 -12.13 7.57
N GLY A 542 30.65 -10.85 7.93
CA GLY A 542 29.83 -9.85 7.25
C GLY A 542 28.36 -9.85 7.68
N THR A 543 27.92 -10.75 8.58
CA THR A 543 26.59 -10.66 9.21
C THR A 543 26.44 -9.31 9.91
N LEU A 544 25.31 -8.65 9.65
CA LEU A 544 24.90 -7.42 10.31
C LEU A 544 24.11 -7.75 11.59
N PHE A 545 24.26 -6.93 12.61
CA PHE A 545 23.59 -7.06 13.90
C PHE A 545 22.92 -5.74 14.28
N VAL A 546 21.62 -5.78 14.53
CA VAL A 546 20.83 -4.63 15.01
C VAL A 546 20.35 -4.94 16.43
N PRO A 547 21.06 -4.48 17.48
CA PRO A 547 20.62 -4.66 18.86
C PRO A 547 19.45 -3.73 19.16
N THR A 548 18.42 -4.17 19.88
CA THR A 548 17.34 -3.26 20.29
C THR A 548 17.73 -2.38 21.48
N ARG A 549 18.77 -2.75 22.26
CA ARG A 549 19.35 -1.92 23.35
C ARG A 549 20.17 -0.73 22.82
N GLN A 550 19.49 0.22 22.21
CA GLN A 550 20.01 1.46 21.64
C GLN A 550 18.98 2.59 21.77
N PRO A 551 19.31 3.88 21.60
CA PRO A 551 18.37 4.98 21.82
C PRO A 551 17.02 4.81 21.14
N GLU A 552 17.01 4.47 19.84
CA GLU A 552 15.80 4.23 19.05
C GLU A 552 15.26 2.79 19.16
N GLY A 553 15.49 2.12 20.29
CA GLY A 553 15.15 0.72 20.53
C GLY A 553 13.66 0.38 20.35
N HIS A 554 12.76 1.29 20.73
CA HIS A 554 11.32 1.16 20.46
C HIS A 554 11.03 1.05 18.96
N LEU A 555 11.62 1.91 18.13
CA LEU A 555 11.41 1.91 16.68
C LEU A 555 12.13 0.73 16.02
N ALA A 556 13.36 0.43 16.44
CA ALA A 556 14.13 -0.70 15.93
C ALA A 556 13.44 -2.04 16.21
N ALA A 557 12.84 -2.21 17.40
CA ALA A 557 11.97 -3.36 17.68
C ALA A 557 10.71 -3.32 16.82
N ALA A 558 9.98 -2.20 16.79
CA ALA A 558 8.73 -2.08 16.05
C ALA A 558 8.85 -2.47 14.57
N ILE A 559 9.94 -2.14 13.87
CA ILE A 559 10.10 -2.40 12.42
C ILE A 559 10.84 -3.70 12.06
N LEU A 560 11.48 -4.37 13.03
CA LEU A 560 12.27 -5.61 12.81
C LEU A 560 11.78 -6.83 13.60
N GLU A 561 10.89 -6.65 14.59
CA GLU A 561 10.27 -7.75 15.33
C GLU A 561 9.41 -8.63 14.41
N PHE A 562 9.47 -9.95 14.60
CA PHE A 562 8.81 -10.90 13.70
C PHE A 562 7.31 -11.07 14.01
N ASP A 563 6.89 -10.90 15.27
CA ASP A 563 5.55 -11.30 15.74
C ASP A 563 4.97 -10.34 16.80
N PRO A 564 4.68 -9.07 16.46
CA PRO A 564 4.00 -8.15 17.38
C PRO A 564 2.58 -8.65 17.66
N ARG A 565 2.18 -8.69 18.94
CA ARG A 565 0.91 -9.29 19.38
C ARG A 565 -0.11 -8.28 19.90
N MET A 566 -1.35 -8.46 19.48
CA MET A 566 -2.51 -7.70 19.97
C MET A 566 -3.02 -8.28 21.29
N THR A 567 -3.78 -7.49 22.05
CA THR A 567 -4.38 -7.93 23.31
C THR A 567 -5.53 -8.93 23.08
N ASN A 568 -5.72 -9.86 24.02
CA ASN A 568 -6.82 -10.84 23.94
C ASN A 568 -8.21 -10.19 23.93
N ASP A 569 -8.34 -9.00 24.54
CA ASP A 569 -9.58 -8.23 24.51
C ASP A 569 -9.83 -7.62 23.13
N PHE A 570 -8.80 -7.07 22.47
CA PHE A 570 -8.91 -6.63 21.08
C PHE A 570 -9.27 -7.80 20.15
N LEU A 571 -8.61 -8.96 20.28
CA LEU A 571 -8.93 -10.13 19.45
C LEU A 571 -10.41 -10.56 19.57
N ARG A 572 -10.98 -10.49 20.78
CA ARG A 572 -12.40 -10.77 21.02
C ARG A 572 -13.30 -9.73 20.36
N GLU A 573 -12.97 -8.44 20.47
CA GLU A 573 -13.71 -7.36 19.82
C GLU A 573 -13.64 -7.43 18.29
N GLU A 574 -12.48 -7.75 17.73
CA GLU A 574 -12.24 -7.96 16.31
C GLU A 574 -13.06 -9.15 15.78
N ARG A 575 -13.01 -10.31 16.45
CA ARG A 575 -13.82 -11.48 16.08
C ARG A 575 -15.31 -11.17 16.11
N GLN A 576 -15.77 -10.38 17.08
CA GLN A 576 -17.17 -9.93 17.14
C GLN A 576 -17.54 -8.98 15.99
N GLU A 577 -16.67 -8.06 15.56
CA GLU A 577 -16.95 -7.15 14.43
C GLU A 577 -16.99 -7.91 13.09
N LEU A 578 -16.01 -8.79 12.84
CA LEU A 578 -15.99 -9.66 11.65
C LEU A 578 -17.28 -10.50 11.58
N LEU A 579 -17.65 -11.13 12.70
CA LEU A 579 -18.89 -11.91 12.79
C LEU A 579 -20.16 -11.06 12.66
N ARG A 580 -20.22 -9.82 13.14
CA ARG A 580 -21.45 -9.00 13.05
C ARG A 580 -21.60 -8.25 11.73
N PHE A 581 -20.50 -7.73 11.19
CA PHE A 581 -20.52 -6.73 10.12
C PHE A 581 -19.65 -7.10 8.91
N GLY A 582 -18.80 -8.12 9.02
CA GLY A 582 -17.99 -8.63 7.89
C GLY A 582 -16.84 -7.71 7.50
N ARG A 583 -16.38 -6.90 8.46
CA ARG A 583 -15.28 -5.95 8.29
C ARG A 583 -14.43 -5.96 9.55
N SER A 584 -13.14 -5.70 9.37
CA SER A 584 -12.21 -5.58 10.48
C SER A 584 -12.39 -4.27 11.25
N ARG A 585 -11.96 -4.23 12.51
CA ARG A 585 -11.69 -3.01 13.28
C ARG A 585 -10.26 -2.52 13.08
N LEU A 586 -9.45 -3.17 12.25
CA LEU A 586 -8.14 -2.66 11.86
C LEU A 586 -8.31 -1.65 10.73
N TYR A 587 -7.57 -0.54 10.79
CA TYR A 587 -7.67 0.52 9.78
C TYR A 587 -6.71 0.30 8.60
N ASP A 588 -5.57 -0.36 8.84
CA ASP A 588 -4.55 -0.65 7.83
C ASP A 588 -4.01 -2.10 7.99
N VAL A 589 -2.74 -2.35 7.68
CA VAL A 589 -2.08 -3.66 7.75
C VAL A 589 -1.78 -4.13 9.18
N THR A 590 -1.92 -5.43 9.40
CA THR A 590 -1.61 -6.09 10.68
C THR A 590 -0.15 -6.47 10.83
N ALA A 591 0.60 -6.57 9.71
CA ALA A 591 2.00 -6.93 9.68
C ALA A 591 2.85 -5.95 8.87
N TRP A 592 4.06 -5.72 9.36
CA TRP A 592 5.16 -5.05 8.70
C TRP A 592 6.44 -5.64 9.29
N ASN A 593 7.45 -5.85 8.46
CA ASN A 593 8.78 -6.19 8.93
C ASN A 593 9.75 -5.93 7.77
N LEU A 594 10.74 -5.06 7.94
CA LEU A 594 11.56 -4.63 6.81
C LEU A 594 12.36 -5.80 6.19
N THR A 595 12.83 -6.77 6.98
CA THR A 595 13.58 -7.92 6.44
C THR A 595 12.67 -8.93 5.74
N MET A 596 11.41 -9.06 6.18
CA MET A 596 10.42 -9.89 5.47
C MET A 596 9.95 -9.22 4.17
N LEU A 597 9.55 -7.94 4.22
CA LEU A 597 9.09 -7.18 3.05
C LEU A 597 10.19 -7.09 1.97
N PHE A 598 11.45 -6.96 2.38
CA PHE A 598 12.58 -6.93 1.45
C PHE A 598 13.07 -8.33 1.05
N ASP A 599 12.46 -9.41 1.56
CA ASP A 599 12.91 -10.78 1.34
C ASP A 599 14.43 -10.95 1.58
N LEU A 600 14.86 -10.55 2.78
CA LEU A 600 16.21 -10.71 3.30
C LEU A 600 16.22 -11.75 4.44
N PRO A 601 17.21 -12.65 4.51
CA PRO A 601 17.35 -13.57 5.62
C PRO A 601 17.58 -12.80 6.92
N ALA A 602 16.88 -13.18 7.99
CA ALA A 602 17.04 -12.57 9.30
C ALA A 602 16.75 -13.57 10.41
N LEU A 603 17.46 -13.43 11.52
CA LEU A 603 17.27 -14.21 12.75
C LEU A 603 17.15 -13.27 13.95
N ALA A 604 16.24 -13.56 14.87
CA ALA A 604 16.18 -12.92 16.18
C ALA A 604 17.05 -13.72 17.17
N LEU A 605 18.08 -13.09 17.73
CA LEU A 605 18.97 -13.68 18.73
C LEU A 605 18.51 -13.30 20.14
N SER A 606 18.53 -14.28 21.04
CA SER A 606 18.33 -14.05 22.47
C SER A 606 19.67 -13.79 23.16
N GLY A 607 19.86 -12.59 23.70
CA GLY A 607 21.06 -12.17 24.42
C GLY A 607 21.57 -10.80 23.98
N GLY A 608 22.78 -10.45 24.43
CA GLY A 608 23.45 -9.21 24.04
C GLY A 608 24.13 -9.31 22.67
N LEU A 609 24.61 -8.15 22.18
CA LEU A 609 25.41 -8.05 20.96
C LEU A 609 26.62 -9.02 21.02
N PRO A 610 26.89 -9.82 19.97
CA PRO A 610 28.01 -10.75 19.96
C PRO A 610 29.38 -10.11 20.17
N ALA A 611 30.26 -10.83 20.87
CA ALA A 611 31.61 -10.37 21.16
C ALA A 611 32.41 -10.14 19.86
N GLY A 612 33.07 -8.98 19.77
CA GLY A 612 33.85 -8.58 18.60
C GLY A 612 33.07 -7.87 17.49
N ALA A 613 31.74 -7.78 17.59
CA ALA A 613 30.94 -6.98 16.67
C ALA A 613 31.27 -5.48 16.80
N LYS A 614 31.42 -4.78 15.67
CA LYS A 614 31.83 -3.38 15.60
C LYS A 614 30.70 -2.52 15.04
N LYS A 615 30.46 -1.35 15.64
CA LYS A 615 29.48 -0.38 15.11
C LYS A 615 29.95 0.10 13.73
N LEU A 616 29.05 0.11 12.76
CA LEU A 616 29.29 0.72 11.45
C LEU A 616 29.25 2.24 11.60
N ALA A 617 30.32 2.92 11.17
CA ALA A 617 30.43 4.39 11.26
C ALA A 617 29.55 5.11 10.22
N ALA A 618 29.35 4.45 9.09
CA ALA A 618 28.27 4.57 8.11
C ALA A 618 28.05 3.14 7.60
N PRO A 619 26.87 2.78 7.05
CA PRO A 619 26.78 1.55 6.27
C PRO A 619 27.85 1.61 5.18
N PRO A 620 28.73 0.59 5.05
CA PRO A 620 29.73 0.63 4.00
C PRO A 620 28.98 0.72 2.68
N SER A 621 29.36 1.69 1.83
CA SER A 621 29.07 1.58 0.41
C SER A 621 29.67 0.24 -0.01
N VAL A 622 28.83 -0.78 -0.20
CA VAL A 622 29.29 -2.11 -0.59
C VAL A 622 30.05 -1.88 -1.89
N GLU A 623 31.38 -2.03 -1.85
CA GLU A 623 32.23 -1.71 -2.99
C GLU A 623 31.66 -2.44 -4.19
N THR A 624 31.12 -1.68 -5.14
CA THR A 624 30.65 -2.21 -6.42
C THR A 624 31.88 -2.85 -7.04
N PRO A 625 31.92 -4.18 -7.24
CA PRO A 625 33.07 -4.82 -7.88
C PRO A 625 33.46 -4.02 -9.13
N PRO A 626 34.71 -3.53 -9.22
CA PRO A 626 35.14 -2.81 -10.42
C PRO A 626 34.97 -3.75 -11.60
N VAL A 627 34.36 -3.25 -12.69
CA VAL A 627 34.12 -4.07 -13.87
C VAL A 627 35.44 -4.64 -14.36
N SER A 628 35.54 -5.97 -14.36
CA SER A 628 36.80 -6.68 -14.51
C SER A 628 37.24 -6.74 -15.96
N GLY A 629 37.80 -5.63 -16.48
CA GLY A 629 38.67 -5.65 -17.65
C GLY A 629 37.99 -5.61 -19.02
N ALA A 630 37.10 -4.63 -19.25
CA ALA A 630 36.54 -4.34 -20.58
C ALA A 630 37.59 -4.01 -21.69
N THR A 631 38.87 -3.89 -21.34
CA THR A 631 40.00 -3.65 -22.25
C THR A 631 40.59 -4.93 -22.88
N GLY A 632 40.13 -6.12 -22.48
CA GLY A 632 40.57 -7.43 -23.02
C GLY A 632 39.67 -8.04 -24.09
N SER A 633 40.06 -9.20 -24.63
CA SER A 633 39.22 -10.02 -25.51
C SER A 633 38.24 -10.87 -24.70
N TRP A 634 37.18 -10.24 -24.21
CA TRP A 634 36.02 -10.94 -23.63
C TRP A 634 35.25 -11.73 -24.70
N THR A 635 34.39 -12.66 -24.28
CA THR A 635 33.39 -13.37 -25.10
C THR A 635 31.98 -12.92 -24.73
N ALA A 636 31.72 -12.71 -23.44
CA ALA A 636 30.51 -12.05 -22.94
C ALA A 636 30.80 -11.17 -21.70
N LEU A 637 29.86 -10.30 -21.39
CA LEU A 637 29.74 -9.58 -20.12
C LEU A 637 28.55 -10.17 -19.37
N VAL A 638 28.75 -10.59 -18.12
CA VAL A 638 27.72 -11.26 -17.30
C VAL A 638 27.40 -10.42 -16.07
N ILE A 639 26.13 -10.16 -15.83
CA ILE A 639 25.60 -9.46 -14.65
C ILE A 639 24.81 -10.50 -13.85
N ASP A 640 25.19 -10.69 -12.58
CA ASP A 640 24.61 -11.75 -11.74
C ASP A 640 23.12 -11.52 -11.46
N GLY A 641 22.31 -12.54 -11.76
CA GLY A 641 20.85 -12.54 -11.63
C GLY A 641 20.35 -12.58 -10.20
N ALA A 642 21.24 -12.85 -9.23
CA ALA A 642 20.92 -12.86 -7.80
C ALA A 642 20.55 -11.46 -7.24
N ASP A 643 21.01 -10.38 -7.89
CA ASP A 643 20.67 -9.02 -7.51
C ASP A 643 19.48 -8.48 -8.33
N ASP A 644 18.57 -7.73 -7.69
CA ASP A 644 17.39 -7.13 -8.34
C ASP A 644 17.79 -6.23 -9.52
N ALA A 645 18.93 -5.53 -9.40
CA ALA A 645 19.44 -4.59 -10.40
C ALA A 645 19.73 -5.24 -11.77
N SER A 646 19.95 -6.56 -11.83
CA SER A 646 20.13 -7.29 -13.10
C SER A 646 19.00 -7.04 -14.10
N VAL A 647 17.74 -7.06 -13.64
CA VAL A 647 16.54 -6.81 -14.47
C VAL A 647 16.50 -5.36 -14.96
N PHE A 648 16.90 -4.41 -14.12
CA PHE A 648 16.91 -2.99 -14.48
C PHE A 648 18.00 -2.70 -15.53
N VAL A 649 19.20 -3.24 -15.35
CA VAL A 649 20.29 -3.13 -16.34
C VAL A 649 19.89 -3.82 -17.66
N ALA A 650 19.27 -5.00 -17.62
CA ALA A 650 18.77 -5.67 -18.82
C ALA A 650 17.75 -4.80 -19.59
N ALA A 651 16.75 -4.23 -18.91
CA ALA A 651 15.75 -3.37 -19.52
C ALA A 651 16.37 -2.11 -20.15
N ARG A 652 17.29 -1.45 -19.42
CA ARG A 652 18.01 -0.25 -19.88
C ARG A 652 18.95 -0.52 -21.05
N LEU A 653 19.63 -1.67 -21.07
CA LEU A 653 20.44 -2.14 -22.19
C LEU A 653 19.58 -2.33 -23.44
N MET A 654 18.43 -2.99 -23.32
CA MET A 654 17.49 -3.19 -24.43
C MET A 654 16.87 -1.89 -24.95
N GLU A 655 16.56 -0.92 -24.08
CA GLU A 655 16.10 0.41 -24.50
C GLU A 655 17.16 1.20 -25.28
N ARG A 656 18.44 0.96 -24.99
CA ARG A 656 19.60 1.56 -25.66
C ARG A 656 20.11 0.70 -26.83
N GLY A 657 19.32 -0.31 -27.26
CA GLY A 657 19.54 -1.09 -28.48
C GLY A 657 20.45 -2.31 -28.36
N ALA A 658 20.94 -2.63 -27.17
CA ALA A 658 21.74 -3.84 -26.96
C ALA A 658 20.88 -5.12 -26.99
N GLN A 659 21.43 -6.18 -27.57
CA GLN A 659 20.86 -7.53 -27.52
C GLN A 659 21.30 -8.21 -26.22
N VAL A 660 20.34 -8.74 -25.48
CA VAL A 660 20.53 -9.26 -24.12
C VAL A 660 19.99 -10.69 -24.04
N ARG A 661 20.72 -11.58 -23.37
CA ARG A 661 20.26 -12.93 -22.99
C ARG A 661 20.09 -13.04 -21.49
N VAL A 662 19.28 -13.99 -21.05
CA VAL A 662 19.14 -14.40 -19.64
C VAL A 662 19.36 -15.90 -19.54
N SER A 663 20.06 -16.35 -18.50
CA SER A 663 20.22 -17.78 -18.23
C SER A 663 19.10 -18.35 -17.37
N ASP A 664 18.57 -19.51 -17.75
CA ASP A 664 17.54 -20.24 -16.99
C ASP A 664 18.10 -21.20 -15.93
N ARG A 665 19.42 -21.36 -15.86
CA ARG A 665 20.15 -22.22 -14.89
C ARG A 665 21.29 -21.46 -14.20
N GLU A 666 21.83 -22.05 -13.13
CA GLU A 666 23.15 -21.65 -12.60
C GLU A 666 24.24 -22.11 -13.57
N PHE A 667 25.25 -21.28 -13.80
CA PHE A 667 26.42 -21.63 -14.62
C PHE A 667 27.71 -21.06 -14.03
N ALA A 668 28.85 -21.51 -14.55
CA ALA A 668 30.16 -21.01 -14.16
C ALA A 668 31.03 -20.78 -15.40
N PHE A 669 31.66 -19.60 -15.49
CA PHE A 669 32.64 -19.26 -16.53
C PHE A 669 33.89 -18.68 -15.90
N ASP A 670 35.06 -19.12 -16.37
CA ASP A 670 36.39 -18.72 -15.87
C ASP A 670 36.52 -18.82 -14.32
N GLY A 671 35.87 -19.83 -13.72
CA GLY A 671 35.85 -20.09 -12.27
C GLY A 671 34.92 -19.19 -11.45
N THR A 672 34.12 -18.32 -12.10
CA THR A 672 33.11 -17.48 -11.45
C THR A 672 31.73 -18.10 -11.66
N ARG A 673 30.97 -18.33 -10.57
CA ARG A 673 29.58 -18.81 -10.60
C ARG A 673 28.59 -17.64 -10.73
N PHE A 674 27.50 -17.87 -11.45
CA PHE A 674 26.45 -16.90 -11.72
C PHE A 674 25.08 -17.54 -11.51
N ALA A 675 24.16 -16.84 -10.83
CA ALA A 675 22.86 -17.41 -10.49
C ALA A 675 21.92 -17.54 -11.70
N ARG A 676 20.96 -18.45 -11.59
CA ARG A 676 19.78 -18.53 -12.47
C ARG A 676 19.06 -17.18 -12.55
N GLY A 677 18.82 -16.69 -13.76
CA GLY A 677 18.35 -15.33 -14.04
C GLY A 677 19.45 -14.33 -14.42
N SER A 678 20.73 -14.74 -14.46
CA SER A 678 21.83 -13.84 -14.83
C SER A 678 21.74 -13.35 -16.26
N VAL A 679 22.10 -12.08 -16.44
CA VAL A 679 21.98 -11.33 -17.69
C VAL A 679 23.31 -11.38 -18.43
N VAL A 680 23.28 -11.84 -19.68
CA VAL A 680 24.46 -12.12 -20.50
C VAL A 680 24.43 -11.28 -21.78
N VAL A 681 25.44 -10.45 -21.97
CA VAL A 681 25.65 -9.64 -23.18
C VAL A 681 26.80 -10.25 -23.97
N THR A 682 26.47 -11.01 -25.02
CA THR A 682 27.49 -11.65 -25.87
C THR A 682 28.01 -10.71 -26.96
N ARG A 683 29.24 -10.94 -27.43
CA ARG A 683 29.80 -10.21 -28.59
C ARG A 683 29.07 -10.50 -29.89
N GLU A 684 28.63 -11.73 -30.10
CA GLU A 684 28.07 -12.17 -31.38
C GLU A 684 26.67 -11.57 -31.60
N ASP A 685 25.81 -11.58 -30.57
CA ASP A 685 24.49 -10.94 -30.65
C ASP A 685 24.60 -9.43 -30.89
N ASN A 686 25.70 -8.80 -30.45
CA ASN A 686 25.90 -7.35 -30.46
C ASN A 686 26.96 -6.85 -31.45
N ARG A 687 27.41 -7.68 -32.41
CA ARG A 687 28.46 -7.30 -33.38
C ARG A 687 28.12 -6.08 -34.25
N LEU A 688 26.86 -5.67 -34.31
CA LEU A 688 26.33 -4.51 -35.03
C LEU A 688 25.89 -3.36 -34.11
N PHE A 689 26.22 -3.38 -32.82
CA PHE A 689 25.85 -2.34 -31.87
C PHE A 689 26.41 -0.96 -32.28
N GLU A 690 25.62 0.11 -32.10
CA GLU A 690 25.99 1.47 -32.50
C GLU A 690 27.17 1.99 -31.65
N GLY A 691 28.21 2.51 -32.30
CA GLY A 691 29.49 2.82 -31.63
C GLY A 691 30.41 1.60 -31.40
N GLY A 692 29.94 0.38 -31.69
CA GLY A 692 30.72 -0.86 -31.65
C GLY A 692 30.92 -1.45 -30.26
N LEU A 693 31.62 -2.60 -30.20
CA LEU A 693 31.73 -3.41 -28.98
C LEU A 693 32.46 -2.70 -27.81
N SER A 694 33.26 -1.66 -28.07
CA SER A 694 33.86 -0.86 -26.99
C SER A 694 32.82 0.08 -26.36
N ALA A 695 31.95 0.70 -27.16
CA ALA A 695 30.87 1.54 -26.65
C ALA A 695 29.83 0.70 -25.89
N LEU A 696 29.55 -0.53 -26.35
CA LEU A 696 28.71 -1.49 -25.64
C LEU A 696 29.28 -1.85 -24.26
N ALA A 697 30.59 -2.14 -24.17
CA ALA A 697 31.21 -2.47 -22.89
C ALA A 697 31.13 -1.29 -21.91
N SER A 698 31.48 -0.08 -22.35
CA SER A 698 31.33 1.13 -21.52
C SER A 698 29.87 1.45 -21.16
N LEU A 699 28.90 1.10 -22.00
CA LEU A 699 27.47 1.21 -21.69
C LEU A 699 27.04 0.22 -20.59
N VAL A 700 27.55 -1.01 -20.62
CA VAL A 700 27.31 -1.99 -19.54
C VAL A 700 27.95 -1.50 -18.25
N GLU A 701 29.18 -0.96 -18.29
CA GLU A 701 29.86 -0.35 -17.14
C GLU A 701 29.07 0.81 -16.54
N GLU A 702 28.61 1.74 -17.38
CA GLU A 702 27.78 2.89 -17.01
C GLU A 702 26.47 2.46 -16.34
N LEU A 703 25.71 1.56 -16.97
CA LEU A 703 24.42 1.10 -16.44
C LEU A 703 24.58 0.27 -15.16
N CYS A 704 25.63 -0.54 -15.05
CA CYS A 704 25.94 -1.23 -13.80
C CYS A 704 26.27 -0.23 -12.68
N ALA A 705 27.06 0.80 -12.95
CA ALA A 705 27.37 1.84 -11.97
C ALA A 705 26.13 2.66 -11.56
N GLU A 706 25.27 3.04 -12.51
CA GLU A 706 23.99 3.71 -12.25
C GLU A 706 23.06 2.85 -11.37
N ALA A 707 23.01 1.54 -11.60
CA ALA A 707 22.13 0.61 -10.90
C ALA A 707 22.72 0.00 -9.62
N GLY A 708 23.97 0.32 -9.25
CA GLY A 708 24.67 -0.28 -8.11
C GLY A 708 25.06 -1.76 -8.32
N ALA A 709 25.06 -2.24 -9.56
CA ALA A 709 25.39 -3.60 -9.97
C ALA A 709 26.84 -3.71 -10.48
N SER A 710 27.26 -4.93 -10.85
CA SER A 710 28.54 -5.16 -11.53
C SER A 710 28.41 -6.18 -12.64
N ALA A 711 29.20 -5.97 -13.69
CA ALA A 711 29.40 -6.94 -14.76
C ALA A 711 30.78 -7.59 -14.63
N VAL A 712 30.85 -8.89 -14.91
CA VAL A 712 32.09 -9.66 -15.02
C VAL A 712 32.34 -9.94 -16.49
N ALA A 713 33.53 -9.60 -16.99
CA ALA A 713 33.94 -9.98 -18.34
C ALA A 713 34.51 -11.41 -18.32
N VAL A 714 33.92 -12.29 -19.11
CA VAL A 714 34.36 -13.69 -19.25
C VAL A 714 35.06 -13.87 -20.60
N ALA A 715 36.24 -14.49 -20.59
CA ALA A 715 37.03 -14.79 -21.78
C ALA A 715 36.55 -16.09 -22.44
N SER A 716 36.16 -17.09 -21.65
CA SER A 716 35.57 -18.34 -22.12
C SER A 716 34.06 -18.42 -21.85
N GLY A 717 33.33 -19.12 -22.71
CA GLY A 717 31.93 -19.49 -22.51
C GLY A 717 31.72 -20.98 -22.27
N LEU A 718 32.77 -21.67 -21.79
CA LEU A 718 32.78 -23.12 -21.54
C LEU A 718 32.48 -23.41 -20.07
N GLY A 719 31.37 -24.11 -19.79
CA GLY A 719 30.82 -24.38 -18.45
C GLY A 719 31.49 -25.50 -17.66
N MET A 720 32.81 -25.71 -17.83
CA MET A 720 33.53 -26.84 -17.23
C MET A 720 33.93 -26.62 -15.77
N ASP A 721 32.96 -26.77 -14.85
CA ASP A 721 33.18 -26.82 -13.39
C ASP A 721 32.53 -28.05 -12.73
N GLY A 722 32.90 -29.24 -13.22
CA GLY A 722 32.62 -30.53 -12.56
C GLY A 722 31.15 -30.98 -12.53
N GLN A 723 30.24 -30.29 -13.21
CA GLN A 723 28.83 -30.70 -13.30
C GLN A 723 28.62 -31.80 -14.36
N PRO A 724 27.62 -32.69 -14.21
CA PRO A 724 27.30 -33.72 -15.21
C PRO A 724 26.77 -33.17 -16.54
N ASP A 725 26.24 -31.94 -16.53
CA ASP A 725 25.57 -31.27 -17.63
C ASP A 725 26.09 -29.81 -17.72
N PRO A 726 27.19 -29.55 -18.47
CA PRO A 726 27.84 -28.25 -18.49
C PRO A 726 27.05 -27.22 -19.31
N VAL A 727 26.77 -26.07 -18.69
CA VAL A 727 25.99 -24.98 -19.29
C VAL A 727 26.92 -24.05 -20.10
N ASP A 728 27.15 -24.39 -21.37
CA ASP A 728 27.96 -23.60 -22.31
C ASP A 728 27.18 -22.41 -22.90
N ILE A 729 27.86 -21.28 -23.15
CA ILE A 729 27.24 -19.99 -23.57
C ILE A 729 26.44 -20.03 -24.88
N GLY A 730 26.72 -21.03 -25.73
CA GLY A 730 26.00 -21.27 -26.99
C GLY A 730 24.83 -22.25 -26.86
N GLY A 731 24.58 -22.80 -25.67
CA GLY A 731 23.51 -23.75 -25.37
C GLY A 731 22.14 -23.09 -25.26
N GLU A 732 21.11 -23.93 -25.19
CA GLU A 732 19.69 -23.51 -25.13
C GLU A 732 19.34 -22.71 -23.87
N HIS A 733 20.09 -22.88 -22.79
CA HIS A 733 19.95 -22.21 -21.50
C HIS A 733 20.20 -20.70 -21.49
N PHE A 734 20.52 -20.07 -22.63
CA PHE A 734 20.75 -18.61 -22.74
C PHE A 734 19.74 -17.95 -23.68
N ILE A 735 18.56 -17.64 -23.14
CA ILE A 735 17.39 -17.16 -23.87
C ILE A 735 17.52 -15.67 -24.18
N ARG A 736 17.43 -15.29 -25.47
CA ARG A 736 17.50 -13.90 -25.93
C ARG A 736 16.17 -13.18 -25.65
N LEU A 737 16.24 -12.04 -24.97
CA LEU A 737 15.08 -11.21 -24.64
C LEU A 737 14.60 -10.37 -25.84
N GLU A 738 13.35 -9.90 -25.77
CA GLU A 738 12.81 -8.86 -26.64
C GLU A 738 12.63 -7.54 -25.89
N THR A 739 12.91 -6.41 -26.56
CA THR A 739 12.74 -5.08 -25.95
C THR A 739 11.27 -4.82 -25.57
N PRO A 740 10.97 -4.52 -24.29
CA PRO A 740 9.62 -4.22 -23.86
C PRO A 740 9.15 -2.86 -24.39
N ARG A 741 7.87 -2.80 -24.80
CA ARG A 741 7.13 -1.60 -25.21
C ARG A 741 5.87 -1.56 -24.36
N ILE A 742 5.97 -0.89 -23.22
CA ILE A 742 5.02 -0.97 -22.12
C ILE A 742 3.91 0.08 -22.28
N ALA A 743 2.68 -0.35 -22.09
CA ALA A 743 1.55 0.52 -21.81
C ALA A 743 0.93 0.20 -20.45
N VAL A 744 0.46 1.22 -19.74
CA VAL A 744 -0.31 1.11 -18.49
C VAL A 744 -1.66 1.79 -18.71
N LEU A 745 -2.77 1.11 -18.45
CA LEU A 745 -4.10 1.69 -18.52
C LEU A 745 -4.26 2.76 -17.42
N SER A 746 -4.89 3.88 -17.76
CA SER A 746 -5.00 5.06 -16.90
C SER A 746 -6.31 5.82 -17.16
N ARG A 747 -6.72 6.66 -16.19
CA ARG A 747 -8.01 7.38 -16.16
C ARG A 747 -9.22 6.42 -16.06
N ALA A 748 -10.43 6.96 -15.90
CA ALA A 748 -11.61 6.23 -15.39
C ALA A 748 -11.44 5.66 -13.96
N ALA A 749 -12.24 4.65 -13.58
CA ALA A 749 -12.46 4.15 -12.21
C ALA A 749 -11.32 3.29 -11.63
N ILE A 750 -10.07 3.66 -11.91
CA ILE A 750 -8.85 2.92 -11.56
C ILE A 750 -8.46 3.12 -10.09
N ASP A 751 -8.00 2.05 -9.42
CA ASP A 751 -7.35 2.15 -8.11
C ASP A 751 -6.03 2.93 -8.21
N PHE A 752 -5.98 3.99 -7.41
CA PHE A 752 -4.95 5.00 -7.48
C PHE A 752 -3.66 4.61 -6.78
N TYR A 753 -3.74 3.81 -5.72
CA TYR A 753 -2.56 3.31 -5.00
C TYR A 753 -1.82 2.29 -5.87
N ASP A 754 -2.56 1.41 -6.55
CA ASP A 754 -2.02 0.41 -7.47
C ASP A 754 -1.38 1.09 -8.70
N PHE A 755 -2.11 1.97 -9.41
CA PHE A 755 -1.56 2.74 -10.53
C PHE A 755 -0.32 3.57 -10.13
N GLY A 756 -0.35 4.23 -8.97
CA GLY A 756 0.77 5.01 -8.45
C GLY A 756 2.03 4.16 -8.24
N SER A 757 1.88 3.00 -7.58
CA SER A 757 2.98 2.08 -7.32
C SER A 757 3.61 1.52 -8.60
N ILE A 758 2.77 1.16 -9.59
CA ILE A 758 3.19 0.66 -10.90
C ILE A 758 3.94 1.75 -11.69
N ARG A 759 3.40 2.98 -11.72
CA ARG A 759 4.07 4.13 -12.38
C ARG A 759 5.43 4.42 -11.76
N HIS A 760 5.53 4.47 -10.43
CA HIS A 760 6.79 4.71 -9.73
C HIS A 760 7.83 3.62 -10.00
N LEU A 761 7.41 2.35 -10.15
CA LEU A 761 8.31 1.27 -10.53
C LEU A 761 8.96 1.51 -11.91
N PHE A 762 8.18 1.83 -12.94
CA PHE A 762 8.73 2.04 -14.29
C PHE A 762 9.54 3.34 -14.41
N ASP A 763 8.98 4.46 -13.95
CA ASP A 763 9.54 5.80 -14.12
C ASP A 763 10.76 6.05 -13.21
N HIS A 764 10.62 5.77 -11.90
CA HIS A 764 11.62 6.13 -10.91
C HIS A 764 12.60 5.00 -10.58
N ARG A 765 12.12 3.76 -10.42
CA ARG A 765 12.95 2.62 -9.96
C ARG A 765 13.68 1.93 -11.11
N MET A 766 13.02 1.72 -12.25
CA MET A 766 13.61 1.10 -13.44
C MET A 766 14.19 2.13 -14.41
N GLY A 767 13.65 3.35 -14.42
CA GLY A 767 14.07 4.42 -15.33
C GLY A 767 13.86 4.08 -16.79
N ILE A 768 12.72 3.43 -17.13
CA ILE A 768 12.37 3.01 -18.49
C ILE A 768 11.05 3.61 -18.96
N ARG A 769 10.86 3.73 -20.28
CA ARG A 769 9.65 4.35 -20.86
C ARG A 769 8.43 3.44 -20.81
N ALA A 770 7.36 3.94 -20.20
CA ALA A 770 6.00 3.40 -20.30
C ALA A 770 5.03 4.45 -20.86
N SER A 771 4.04 4.02 -21.66
CA SER A 771 2.95 4.88 -22.15
C SER A 771 1.72 4.74 -21.27
N TYR A 772 1.17 5.85 -20.78
CA TYR A 772 -0.07 5.84 -19.99
C TYR A 772 -1.26 6.04 -20.94
N LEU A 773 -2.12 5.03 -21.08
CA LEU A 773 -3.23 5.04 -22.03
C LEU A 773 -4.54 5.40 -21.34
N SER A 774 -5.16 6.49 -21.79
CA SER A 774 -6.46 6.96 -21.32
C SER A 774 -7.57 5.97 -21.71
N LEU A 775 -8.32 5.46 -20.72
CA LEU A 775 -9.55 4.70 -20.97
C LEU A 775 -10.66 5.57 -21.57
N ASP A 776 -10.61 6.89 -21.41
CA ASP A 776 -11.56 7.83 -22.02
C ASP A 776 -11.47 7.83 -23.57
N ASP A 777 -10.29 7.48 -24.12
CA ASP A 777 -9.96 7.57 -25.55
C ASP A 777 -9.97 6.19 -26.25
N ILE A 778 -10.52 5.17 -25.60
CA ILE A 778 -10.25 3.76 -25.89
C ILE A 778 -10.47 3.32 -27.35
N GLU A 779 -11.55 3.78 -27.99
CA GLU A 779 -11.90 3.42 -29.38
C GLU A 779 -10.85 3.90 -30.41
N SER A 780 -9.97 4.82 -30.02
CA SER A 780 -8.90 5.38 -30.86
C SER A 780 -7.52 4.75 -30.63
N LEU A 781 -7.38 3.86 -29.64
CA LEU A 781 -6.07 3.33 -29.21
C LEU A 781 -5.56 2.23 -30.15
N ASP A 782 -4.33 2.41 -30.66
CA ASP A 782 -3.61 1.38 -31.40
C ASP A 782 -2.72 0.53 -30.47
N LEU A 783 -3.29 -0.57 -29.96
CA LEU A 783 -2.61 -1.50 -29.04
C LEU A 783 -1.38 -2.18 -29.68
N ARG A 784 -1.29 -2.27 -31.02
CA ARG A 784 -0.19 -2.95 -31.73
C ARG A 784 1.17 -2.29 -31.53
N ARG A 785 1.18 -1.05 -31.01
CA ARG A 785 2.39 -0.31 -30.64
C ARG A 785 3.12 -0.92 -29.43
N TYR A 786 2.39 -1.68 -28.60
CA TYR A 786 2.83 -2.23 -27.32
C TYR A 786 2.90 -3.77 -27.38
N ASN A 787 3.81 -4.37 -26.61
CA ASN A 787 3.86 -5.83 -26.38
C ASN A 787 3.62 -6.21 -24.90
N VAL A 788 3.57 -5.22 -24.00
CA VAL A 788 3.14 -5.38 -22.60
C VAL A 788 2.05 -4.34 -22.32
N ILE A 789 0.92 -4.79 -21.79
CA ILE A 789 -0.16 -3.93 -21.27
C ILE A 789 -0.38 -4.30 -19.80
N VAL A 790 -0.35 -3.29 -18.93
CA VAL A 790 -0.70 -3.42 -17.51
C VAL A 790 -2.08 -2.79 -17.28
N ALA A 791 -2.98 -3.55 -16.69
CA ALA A 791 -4.30 -3.14 -16.21
C ALA A 791 -4.27 -3.13 -14.67
N PRO A 792 -4.05 -1.96 -14.04
CA PRO A 792 -4.17 -1.81 -12.58
C PRO A 792 -5.58 -2.15 -12.09
N GLY A 793 -5.78 -2.23 -10.78
CA GLY A 793 -7.13 -2.32 -10.19
C GLY A 793 -8.09 -1.26 -10.78
N GLY A 794 -9.37 -1.61 -10.96
CA GLY A 794 -10.41 -0.76 -11.53
C GLY A 794 -10.28 -0.41 -13.03
N ALA A 795 -9.26 -0.89 -13.75
CA ALA A 795 -9.07 -0.63 -15.18
C ALA A 795 -9.95 -1.49 -16.11
N ILE A 796 -10.54 -2.58 -15.59
CA ILE A 796 -11.42 -3.50 -16.31
C ILE A 796 -12.62 -3.83 -15.42
N ASP A 797 -13.82 -3.60 -15.93
CA ASP A 797 -15.10 -3.76 -15.24
C ASP A 797 -16.17 -4.42 -16.14
N ASP A 798 -17.41 -4.51 -15.63
CA ASP A 798 -18.56 -5.07 -16.36
C ASP A 798 -18.96 -4.24 -17.60
N ALA A 799 -18.58 -2.95 -17.66
CA ALA A 799 -18.84 -2.07 -18.80
C ALA A 799 -17.73 -2.12 -19.88
N SER A 800 -16.58 -2.70 -19.56
CA SER A 800 -15.35 -2.73 -20.37
C SER A 800 -15.40 -3.65 -21.61
N GLY A 801 -16.59 -3.98 -22.13
CA GLY A 801 -16.76 -4.89 -23.27
C GLY A 801 -15.95 -4.49 -24.51
N THR A 802 -15.86 -3.19 -24.81
CA THR A 802 -15.01 -2.66 -25.90
C THR A 802 -13.52 -2.94 -25.63
N LEU A 803 -13.03 -2.66 -24.42
CA LEU A 803 -11.64 -2.92 -24.01
C LEU A 803 -11.29 -4.39 -24.14
N VAL A 804 -12.12 -5.27 -23.58
CA VAL A 804 -11.92 -6.72 -23.63
C VAL A 804 -11.92 -7.23 -25.07
N SER A 805 -12.77 -6.68 -25.95
CA SER A 805 -12.79 -7.02 -27.38
C SER A 805 -11.53 -6.58 -28.16
N MET A 806 -10.82 -5.56 -27.68
CA MET A 806 -9.54 -5.11 -28.25
C MET A 806 -8.34 -5.86 -27.65
N LEU A 807 -8.38 -6.13 -26.34
CA LEU A 807 -7.33 -6.87 -25.63
C LEU A 807 -7.25 -8.32 -26.08
N LYS A 808 -8.37 -9.03 -26.28
CA LYS A 808 -8.35 -10.47 -26.57
C LYS A 808 -7.58 -10.80 -27.86
N PRO A 809 -7.87 -10.19 -29.03
CA PRO A 809 -7.10 -10.47 -30.24
C PRO A 809 -5.64 -10.02 -30.13
N TRP A 810 -5.32 -9.04 -29.29
CA TRP A 810 -3.95 -8.57 -29.06
C TRP A 810 -3.15 -9.57 -28.21
N VAL A 811 -3.73 -10.15 -27.14
CA VAL A 811 -3.11 -11.24 -26.36
C VAL A 811 -2.91 -12.48 -27.24
N GLU A 812 -3.93 -12.88 -28.01
CA GLU A 812 -3.85 -14.01 -28.95
C GLU A 812 -2.72 -13.86 -30.00
N GLN A 813 -2.34 -12.61 -30.33
CA GLN A 813 -1.25 -12.27 -31.24
C GLN A 813 0.14 -12.23 -30.58
N GLY A 814 0.26 -12.53 -29.28
CA GLY A 814 1.52 -12.55 -28.53
C GLY A 814 1.73 -11.36 -27.58
N GLY A 815 0.69 -10.57 -27.30
CA GLY A 815 0.74 -9.53 -26.27
C GLY A 815 0.78 -10.12 -24.85
N THR A 816 1.55 -9.52 -23.95
CA THR A 816 1.57 -9.86 -22.51
C THR A 816 0.62 -8.93 -21.75
N LEU A 817 -0.52 -9.45 -21.29
CA LEU A 817 -1.45 -8.72 -20.43
C LEU A 817 -1.17 -9.06 -18.96
N ILE A 818 -0.95 -8.03 -18.16
CA ILE A 818 -0.80 -8.11 -16.70
C ILE A 818 -2.01 -7.40 -16.09
N ALA A 819 -2.79 -8.10 -15.28
CA ALA A 819 -3.94 -7.53 -14.58
C ALA A 819 -3.79 -7.75 -13.07
N THR A 820 -4.17 -6.75 -12.27
CA THR A 820 -4.11 -6.79 -10.80
C THR A 820 -5.50 -6.62 -10.17
N ALA A 821 -5.61 -7.00 -8.90
CA ALA A 821 -6.79 -6.81 -8.06
C ALA A 821 -8.13 -7.21 -8.74
N ASP A 822 -9.13 -6.34 -8.68
CA ASP A 822 -10.46 -6.49 -9.28
C ASP A 822 -10.45 -6.50 -10.82
N SER A 823 -9.45 -5.90 -11.49
CA SER A 823 -9.29 -6.03 -12.94
C SER A 823 -8.85 -7.44 -13.37
N ALA A 824 -8.06 -8.12 -12.53
CA ALA A 824 -7.81 -9.55 -12.69
C ALA A 824 -9.10 -10.36 -12.49
N ALA A 825 -9.95 -9.96 -11.52
CA ALA A 825 -11.26 -10.58 -11.30
C ALA A 825 -12.21 -10.38 -12.50
N ALA A 826 -12.36 -9.16 -13.04
CA ALA A 826 -13.25 -8.90 -14.17
C ALA A 826 -12.90 -9.74 -15.41
N LEU A 827 -11.61 -9.88 -15.73
CA LEU A 827 -11.13 -10.78 -16.80
C LEU A 827 -11.35 -12.27 -16.49
N ALA A 828 -11.26 -12.66 -15.22
CA ALA A 828 -11.45 -14.03 -14.77
C ALA A 828 -12.92 -14.48 -14.83
N PHE A 829 -13.87 -13.56 -14.59
CA PHE A 829 -15.25 -13.90 -14.23
C PHE A 829 -16.34 -13.38 -15.18
N GLY A 830 -16.13 -12.26 -15.87
CA GLY A 830 -17.14 -11.64 -16.76
C GLY A 830 -18.36 -11.02 -16.02
N PRO A 831 -19.24 -10.29 -16.75
CA PRO A 831 -20.32 -9.51 -16.16
C PRO A 831 -21.48 -10.37 -15.62
N PRO A 832 -22.26 -9.87 -14.63
CA PRO A 832 -23.43 -10.56 -14.11
C PRO A 832 -24.51 -10.75 -15.18
N PRO A 833 -25.21 -11.89 -15.21
CA PRO A 833 -26.32 -12.10 -16.13
C PRO A 833 -27.52 -11.21 -15.77
N ASN A 834 -27.72 -10.14 -16.54
CA ASN A 834 -28.95 -9.36 -16.50
C ASN A 834 -30.11 -10.17 -17.11
N HIS A 835 -30.92 -10.77 -16.23
CA HIS A 835 -32.07 -11.64 -16.52
C HIS A 835 -31.74 -12.95 -17.25
N VAL A 836 -31.74 -14.05 -16.49
CA VAL A 836 -31.79 -15.41 -17.03
C VAL A 836 -33.25 -15.77 -17.33
N ASP A 837 -33.58 -16.02 -18.60
CA ASP A 837 -34.84 -16.65 -18.99
C ASP A 837 -34.59 -18.17 -18.98
N GLU A 838 -35.16 -18.88 -18.00
CA GLU A 838 -34.80 -20.27 -17.61
C GLU A 838 -34.85 -21.30 -18.76
N ALA A 839 -35.55 -20.97 -19.85
CA ALA A 839 -35.73 -21.86 -21.00
C ALA A 839 -34.54 -21.89 -21.99
N THR A 840 -33.52 -21.04 -21.85
CA THR A 840 -32.43 -20.92 -22.85
C THR A 840 -31.00 -20.83 -22.28
N ALA A 841 -30.78 -21.29 -21.04
CA ALA A 841 -29.43 -21.42 -20.46
C ALA A 841 -28.62 -22.56 -21.13
N THR A 842 -28.20 -22.35 -22.37
CA THR A 842 -27.14 -23.14 -23.02
C THR A 842 -25.78 -22.56 -22.65
N GLU A 843 -24.83 -23.46 -22.39
CA GLU A 843 -23.44 -23.23 -21.99
C GLU A 843 -22.83 -21.93 -22.56
N GLN A 844 -22.61 -20.92 -21.70
CA GLN A 844 -21.78 -19.76 -22.05
C GLN A 844 -20.30 -20.13 -21.92
N GLU A 845 -19.65 -20.34 -23.07
CA GLU A 845 -18.21 -20.53 -23.13
C GLU A 845 -17.46 -19.31 -22.52
N PRO A 846 -16.38 -19.54 -21.74
CA PRO A 846 -15.57 -18.45 -21.18
C PRO A 846 -14.97 -17.56 -22.28
N SER A 847 -15.19 -16.24 -22.19
CA SER A 847 -14.77 -15.30 -23.23
C SER A 847 -13.31 -14.83 -23.10
N PHE A 848 -12.68 -14.88 -21.92
CA PHE A 848 -11.29 -14.45 -21.72
C PHE A 848 -10.46 -15.38 -20.80
N SER A 849 -11.06 -15.91 -19.73
CA SER A 849 -10.44 -16.91 -18.83
C SER A 849 -11.49 -17.87 -18.24
N ALA A 850 -11.06 -18.98 -17.64
CA ALA A 850 -11.88 -20.14 -17.30
C ALA A 850 -12.41 -20.17 -15.84
N VAL A 851 -12.50 -19.03 -15.14
CA VAL A 851 -12.83 -18.93 -13.69
C VAL A 851 -14.28 -18.43 -13.47
N ARG A 852 -14.91 -18.60 -12.28
CA ARG A 852 -16.36 -18.29 -12.02
C ARG A 852 -16.67 -17.67 -10.64
N GLN A 853 -17.88 -17.11 -10.44
CA GLN A 853 -18.28 -16.28 -9.27
C GLN A 853 -19.54 -16.76 -8.50
N LEU A 854 -19.71 -16.27 -7.27
CA LEU A 854 -20.80 -16.62 -6.32
C LEU A 854 -22.25 -16.42 -6.84
N ARG A 855 -22.47 -15.48 -7.77
CA ARG A 855 -23.81 -15.27 -8.37
C ARG A 855 -24.25 -16.42 -9.28
N ASP A 856 -23.31 -17.26 -9.72
CA ASP A 856 -23.56 -18.38 -10.62
C ASP A 856 -24.12 -19.62 -9.86
N VAL A 857 -24.23 -19.57 -8.52
CA VAL A 857 -24.60 -20.70 -7.65
C VAL A 857 -25.86 -20.48 -6.78
N LEU A 858 -26.71 -19.49 -7.10
CA LEU A 858 -27.95 -19.14 -6.37
C LEU A 858 -29.04 -20.23 -6.28
N ALA A 859 -28.76 -21.46 -6.74
CA ALA A 859 -29.63 -22.61 -6.58
C ALA A 859 -29.58 -23.22 -5.16
N ASP A 860 -28.53 -22.92 -4.38
CA ASP A 860 -28.42 -23.23 -2.95
C ASP A 860 -28.66 -21.98 -2.08
N THR A 861 -29.31 -22.16 -0.94
CA THR A 861 -29.66 -21.12 0.03
C THR A 861 -29.13 -21.38 1.46
N SER A 862 -28.32 -22.43 1.64
CA SER A 862 -27.54 -22.69 2.85
C SER A 862 -26.72 -21.48 3.37
N PRO A 863 -26.17 -20.58 2.52
CA PRO A 863 -25.49 -19.35 2.97
C PRO A 863 -26.34 -18.41 3.84
N TYR A 864 -27.66 -18.41 3.69
CA TYR A 864 -28.55 -17.48 4.40
C TYR A 864 -28.91 -17.97 5.80
N GLU A 865 -28.93 -19.29 6.02
CA GLU A 865 -29.08 -19.88 7.37
C GLU A 865 -27.81 -19.65 8.21
N LEU A 866 -26.64 -19.62 7.55
CA LEU A 866 -25.37 -19.25 8.16
C LEU A 866 -25.44 -17.86 8.83
N ALA A 867 -26.18 -16.91 8.25
CA ALA A 867 -26.30 -15.55 8.77
C ALA A 867 -26.93 -15.50 10.19
N ILE A 868 -27.84 -16.42 10.51
CA ILE A 868 -28.48 -16.51 11.84
C ILE A 868 -27.51 -17.12 12.87
N ILE A 869 -26.74 -18.14 12.46
CA ILE A 869 -25.72 -18.76 13.32
C ILE A 869 -24.57 -17.76 13.60
N ARG A 870 -24.19 -17.01 12.56
CA ARG A 870 -23.26 -15.88 12.63
C ARG A 870 -23.72 -14.79 13.60
N GLU A 871 -25.02 -14.46 13.62
CA GLU A 871 -25.59 -13.53 14.61
C GLU A 871 -25.42 -14.06 16.06
N TRP A 872 -25.56 -15.37 16.27
CA TRP A 872 -25.41 -15.99 17.59
C TRP A 872 -23.95 -16.04 18.06
N GLU A 873 -23.02 -16.52 17.23
CA GLU A 873 -21.59 -16.58 17.58
C GLU A 873 -20.98 -15.18 17.77
N GLY A 874 -21.43 -14.20 16.98
CA GLY A 874 -21.10 -12.78 17.16
C GLY A 874 -21.56 -12.19 18.51
N ARG A 875 -22.38 -12.89 19.31
CA ARG A 875 -22.72 -12.51 20.68
C ARG A 875 -21.80 -13.15 21.73
N LYS A 876 -21.20 -14.32 21.46
CA LYS A 876 -20.26 -14.99 22.40
C LYS A 876 -18.88 -14.31 22.38
N GLY A 877 -18.26 -14.21 21.21
CA GLY A 877 -16.90 -13.67 21.05
C GLY A 877 -15.79 -14.47 21.74
N GLU A 878 -15.91 -15.80 21.79
CA GLU A 878 -14.84 -16.67 22.28
C GLU A 878 -13.69 -16.72 21.26
N VAL A 879 -12.44 -16.65 21.75
CA VAL A 879 -11.19 -16.66 20.97
C VAL A 879 -10.19 -17.55 21.70
N ASP A 880 -9.49 -18.42 20.96
CA ASP A 880 -8.27 -19.08 21.38
C ASP A 880 -7.05 -18.28 20.86
N PRO A 881 -6.31 -17.55 21.72
CA PRO A 881 -5.14 -16.79 21.29
C PRO A 881 -3.98 -17.67 20.81
N ASP A 882 -3.82 -18.89 21.33
CA ASP A 882 -2.70 -19.75 20.94
C ASP A 882 -2.90 -20.31 19.51
N ALA A 883 -4.14 -20.58 19.13
CA ALA A 883 -4.50 -20.90 17.75
C ALA A 883 -4.28 -19.69 16.81
N VAL A 884 -4.70 -18.49 17.20
CA VAL A 884 -4.51 -17.24 16.40
C VAL A 884 -3.04 -16.89 16.19
N TRP A 885 -2.20 -17.05 17.22
CA TRP A 885 -0.77 -16.75 17.12
C TRP A 885 0.07 -17.94 16.62
N SER A 886 -0.54 -19.07 16.24
CA SER A 886 0.18 -20.20 15.64
C SER A 886 0.91 -19.78 14.35
N GLN A 887 2.08 -20.38 14.13
CA GLN A 887 2.87 -20.25 12.89
C GLN A 887 2.60 -21.44 11.93
N VAL A 888 1.94 -22.49 12.44
CA VAL A 888 1.56 -23.70 11.69
C VAL A 888 0.06 -23.63 11.38
N ALA A 889 -0.31 -23.89 10.13
CA ALA A 889 -1.72 -23.89 9.72
C ALA A 889 -2.48 -25.07 10.36
N PRO A 890 -3.68 -24.85 10.91
CA PRO A 890 -4.41 -25.86 11.67
C PRO A 890 -5.03 -26.93 10.75
N THR A 891 -4.95 -28.19 11.17
CA THR A 891 -5.61 -29.31 10.49
C THR A 891 -7.12 -29.31 10.73
N GLU A 892 -7.55 -28.91 11.92
CA GLU A 892 -8.95 -28.80 12.36
C GLU A 892 -9.26 -27.39 12.85
N VAL A 893 -10.47 -26.90 12.58
CA VAL A 893 -10.98 -25.61 13.05
C VAL A 893 -12.44 -25.79 13.41
N THR A 894 -12.89 -25.26 14.55
CA THR A 894 -14.26 -25.41 15.05
C THR A 894 -15.28 -24.83 14.07
N ILE A 895 -16.26 -25.64 13.67
CA ILE A 895 -17.36 -25.24 12.79
C ILE A 895 -18.64 -25.12 13.65
N PRO A 896 -19.15 -23.90 13.93
CA PRO A 896 -20.15 -23.70 15.00
C PRO A 896 -21.48 -24.45 14.82
N TRP A 897 -21.84 -24.84 13.60
CA TRP A 897 -23.09 -25.54 13.32
C TRP A 897 -23.00 -27.07 13.47
N GLU A 898 -21.81 -27.65 13.59
CA GLU A 898 -21.66 -29.10 13.88
C GLU A 898 -22.30 -29.43 15.25
N ASP A 899 -22.07 -28.58 16.25
CA ASP A 899 -22.68 -28.69 17.60
C ASP A 899 -24.21 -28.50 17.62
N TRP A 900 -24.79 -27.92 16.56
CA TRP A 900 -26.21 -27.53 16.50
C TRP A 900 -27.05 -28.44 15.61
N MET A 901 -26.46 -29.04 14.58
CA MET A 901 -27.18 -29.79 13.54
C MET A 901 -27.05 -31.32 13.66
N GLY A 902 -26.13 -31.81 14.48
CA GLY A 902 -26.28 -33.14 15.09
C GLY A 902 -26.08 -34.37 14.17
N ASP A 903 -25.04 -34.38 13.33
CA ASP A 903 -24.15 -35.54 13.14
C ASP A 903 -22.99 -35.14 12.20
N PRO A 904 -21.73 -35.57 12.46
CA PRO A 904 -20.61 -35.29 11.57
C PRO A 904 -20.72 -36.15 10.30
N VAL A 905 -20.98 -35.51 9.16
CA VAL A 905 -21.11 -36.20 7.86
C VAL A 905 -19.75 -36.72 7.41
N SER A 906 -19.64 -38.03 7.15
CA SER A 906 -18.36 -38.70 6.82
C SER A 906 -17.75 -38.24 5.49
N GLU A 907 -18.59 -37.77 4.57
CA GLU A 907 -18.18 -37.00 3.39
C GLU A 907 -18.98 -35.70 3.38
N LEU A 908 -18.29 -34.55 3.30
CA LEU A 908 -18.98 -33.26 3.21
C LEU A 908 -19.62 -33.14 1.83
N GLU A 909 -20.93 -32.94 1.78
CA GLU A 909 -21.67 -32.54 0.58
C GLU A 909 -21.15 -31.19 0.03
N GLU A 910 -21.44 -30.89 -1.24
CA GLU A 910 -20.92 -29.67 -1.90
C GLU A 910 -21.32 -28.39 -1.16
N ASP A 911 -22.60 -28.24 -0.83
CA ASP A 911 -23.17 -27.12 -0.09
C ASP A 911 -22.48 -26.90 1.27
N GLU A 912 -22.17 -27.98 2.00
CA GLU A 912 -21.47 -27.91 3.29
C GLU A 912 -19.99 -27.49 3.13
N ARG A 913 -19.36 -27.79 1.98
CA ARG A 913 -17.99 -27.29 1.67
C ARG A 913 -18.01 -25.79 1.36
N ILE A 914 -19.00 -25.34 0.59
CA ILE A 914 -19.21 -23.92 0.28
C ILE A 914 -19.48 -23.14 1.58
N ARG A 915 -20.43 -23.61 2.39
CA ARG A 915 -20.77 -23.07 3.72
C ARG A 915 -19.54 -22.92 4.63
N ARG A 916 -18.64 -23.90 4.64
CA ARG A 916 -17.35 -23.82 5.38
C ARG A 916 -16.37 -22.83 4.77
N ASP A 917 -16.31 -22.64 3.46
CA ASP A 917 -15.45 -21.62 2.85
C ASP A 917 -15.96 -20.20 3.11
N GLU A 918 -17.27 -19.96 2.96
CA GLU A 918 -17.90 -18.68 3.28
C GLU A 918 -17.63 -18.28 4.73
N TRP A 919 -17.81 -19.20 5.68
CA TRP A 919 -17.45 -18.97 7.09
C TRP A 919 -15.98 -18.60 7.24
N ARG A 920 -15.06 -19.32 6.60
CA ARG A 920 -13.62 -19.02 6.64
C ARG A 920 -13.29 -17.67 5.98
N SER A 921 -14.04 -17.26 4.96
CA SER A 921 -13.82 -16.00 4.25
C SER A 921 -14.01 -14.76 5.14
N LEU A 922 -14.87 -14.84 6.15
CA LEU A 922 -15.11 -13.76 7.12
C LEU A 922 -13.88 -13.38 7.94
N PHE A 923 -12.85 -14.23 7.94
CA PHE A 923 -11.65 -14.08 8.77
C PHE A 923 -10.38 -13.84 7.95
N MET A 924 -10.50 -13.53 6.65
CA MET A 924 -9.36 -13.20 5.80
C MET A 924 -8.51 -12.08 6.44
N PRO A 925 -7.17 -12.19 6.40
CA PRO A 925 -6.28 -11.28 7.11
C PRO A 925 -6.34 -9.87 6.50
N GLN A 926 -6.14 -8.84 7.32
CA GLN A 926 -5.88 -7.50 6.81
C GLN A 926 -4.37 -7.24 6.79
N GLY A 927 -3.72 -7.60 5.68
CA GLY A 927 -2.28 -7.39 5.48
C GLY A 927 -1.39 -8.14 6.49
N ALA A 928 -1.57 -9.45 6.61
CA ALA A 928 -0.66 -10.33 7.37
C ALA A 928 0.51 -10.79 6.47
N ILE A 929 1.68 -11.07 7.04
CA ILE A 929 2.79 -11.66 6.26
C ILE A 929 2.71 -13.18 6.41
N VAL A 930 2.60 -13.86 5.28
CA VAL A 930 2.57 -15.33 5.20
C VAL A 930 3.74 -15.85 4.37
N ALA A 931 4.21 -17.06 4.69
CA ALA A 931 5.22 -17.74 3.89
C ALA A 931 4.62 -18.24 2.57
N ALA A 932 5.35 -18.11 1.47
CA ALA A 932 4.96 -18.68 0.19
C ALA A 932 6.15 -19.40 -0.48
N ARG A 933 6.01 -20.71 -0.68
CA ARG A 933 7.03 -21.53 -1.37
C ARG A 933 7.15 -21.14 -2.84
N CYS A 934 8.37 -21.17 -3.36
CA CYS A 934 8.68 -20.86 -4.74
C CYS A 934 9.03 -22.13 -5.52
N ASP A 935 8.57 -22.23 -6.76
CA ASP A 935 9.10 -23.15 -7.77
C ASP A 935 10.53 -22.71 -8.12
N ASP A 936 11.52 -23.59 -7.96
CA ASP A 936 12.94 -23.28 -8.19
C ASP A 936 13.39 -23.45 -9.64
N ARG A 937 12.48 -23.84 -10.55
CA ARG A 937 12.71 -24.00 -11.98
C ARG A 937 12.01 -22.92 -12.80
N HIS A 938 10.76 -22.58 -12.47
CA HIS A 938 9.92 -21.69 -13.27
C HIS A 938 10.47 -20.25 -13.41
N TRP A 939 10.61 -19.74 -14.63
CA TRP A 939 11.31 -18.47 -14.95
C TRP A 939 10.85 -17.23 -14.15
N LEU A 940 9.57 -17.13 -13.78
CA LEU A 940 9.06 -16.05 -12.92
C LEU A 940 9.80 -15.92 -11.58
N THR A 941 10.42 -16.98 -11.06
CA THR A 941 11.14 -16.98 -9.78
C THR A 941 12.66 -16.72 -9.91
N PHE A 942 13.16 -16.31 -11.08
CA PHE A 942 14.57 -15.93 -11.27
C PHE A 942 15.02 -14.83 -10.27
N GLY A 943 16.07 -15.10 -9.49
CA GLY A 943 16.54 -14.21 -8.42
C GLY A 943 15.66 -14.18 -7.16
N SER A 944 14.75 -15.16 -6.99
CA SER A 944 14.07 -15.38 -5.70
C SER A 944 15.03 -15.97 -4.67
N THR A 945 14.69 -15.81 -3.39
CA THR A 945 15.48 -16.30 -2.25
C THR A 945 15.85 -17.79 -2.33
N PRO A 946 17.11 -18.15 -1.98
CA PRO A 946 17.58 -19.53 -1.93
C PRO A 946 16.97 -20.36 -0.78
N GLU A 947 16.18 -19.75 0.11
CA GLU A 947 15.48 -20.47 1.20
C GLU A 947 14.29 -21.32 0.70
N GLY A 948 13.91 -21.20 -0.57
CA GLY A 948 12.79 -21.96 -1.18
C GLY A 948 11.39 -21.42 -0.84
N TYR A 949 11.30 -20.37 -0.03
CA TYR A 949 10.07 -19.63 0.26
C TYR A 949 10.37 -18.13 0.41
N MET A 950 9.45 -17.28 -0.03
CA MET A 950 9.48 -15.84 0.20
C MET A 950 8.34 -15.42 1.14
N PRO A 951 8.49 -14.33 1.91
CA PRO A 951 7.38 -13.70 2.61
C PRO A 951 6.49 -12.95 1.61
N VAL A 952 5.17 -13.10 1.73
CA VAL A 952 4.18 -12.33 0.94
C VAL A 952 3.17 -11.66 1.86
N LEU A 953 2.78 -10.43 1.52
CA LEU A 953 1.73 -9.70 2.23
C LEU A 953 0.37 -10.15 1.68
N PHE A 954 -0.48 -10.72 2.55
CA PHE A 954 -1.79 -11.26 2.21
C PHE A 954 -2.90 -10.48 2.90
N GLY A 955 -3.89 -10.07 2.12
CA GLY A 955 -5.07 -9.31 2.57
C GLY A 955 -6.36 -10.12 2.40
N ASP A 956 -7.50 -9.42 2.41
CA ASP A 956 -8.71 -9.96 1.79
C ASP A 956 -8.52 -9.93 0.27
N ALA A 957 -8.32 -11.11 -0.31
CA ALA A 957 -7.76 -11.29 -1.65
C ALA A 957 -8.20 -12.63 -2.26
N PRO A 958 -8.29 -12.72 -3.61
CA PRO A 958 -8.66 -13.96 -4.29
C PRO A 958 -7.77 -15.15 -3.91
N VAL A 959 -8.40 -16.26 -3.51
CA VAL A 959 -7.72 -17.54 -3.26
C VAL A 959 -7.54 -18.26 -4.59
N LEU A 960 -6.42 -17.99 -5.29
CA LEU A 960 -6.20 -18.53 -6.62
C LEU A 960 -5.96 -20.05 -6.58
N MET A 961 -6.80 -20.80 -7.29
CA MET A 961 -6.66 -22.25 -7.47
C MET A 961 -6.00 -22.56 -8.81
N SER A 962 -5.27 -23.67 -8.88
CA SER A 962 -4.48 -24.02 -10.06
C SER A 962 -4.34 -25.53 -10.20
N ALA A 963 -4.68 -26.02 -11.39
CA ALA A 963 -4.49 -27.39 -11.86
C ALA A 963 -3.97 -27.33 -13.31
N PRO A 964 -3.27 -28.36 -13.82
CA PRO A 964 -2.76 -28.37 -15.19
C PRO A 964 -3.86 -28.05 -16.22
N PRO A 965 -3.61 -27.19 -17.22
CA PRO A 965 -2.30 -26.67 -17.65
C PRO A 965 -1.83 -25.39 -16.92
N VAL A 966 -2.51 -24.93 -15.85
CA VAL A 966 -2.12 -23.73 -15.11
C VAL A 966 -0.94 -24.02 -14.18
N GLU A 967 0.16 -23.31 -14.39
CA GLU A 967 1.36 -23.36 -13.56
C GLU A 967 1.18 -22.46 -12.31
N ALA A 968 1.82 -22.81 -11.20
CA ALA A 968 1.74 -22.07 -9.94
C ALA A 968 3.14 -21.78 -9.35
N PRO A 969 3.88 -20.81 -9.91
CA PRO A 969 5.28 -20.56 -9.55
C PRO A 969 5.52 -20.15 -8.10
N VAL A 970 4.48 -19.63 -7.42
CA VAL A 970 4.51 -19.30 -5.99
C VAL A 970 3.21 -19.79 -5.34
N ARG A 971 3.31 -20.53 -4.23
CA ARG A 971 2.16 -21.06 -3.48
C ARG A 971 2.24 -20.73 -2.00
N ILE A 972 1.10 -20.44 -1.38
CA ILE A 972 1.00 -20.10 0.05
C ILE A 972 1.32 -21.32 0.94
N GLY A 973 2.12 -21.07 1.97
CA GLY A 973 2.62 -22.05 2.93
C GLY A 973 3.92 -22.74 2.49
N PHE A 974 4.74 -23.07 3.48
CA PHE A 974 6.02 -23.78 3.33
C PHE A 974 6.03 -25.04 4.20
N TYR A 975 6.45 -26.18 3.64
CA TYR A 975 6.51 -27.44 4.36
C TYR A 975 7.78 -27.54 5.21
N THR A 976 7.63 -27.96 6.46
CA THR A 976 8.76 -28.29 7.33
C THR A 976 8.53 -29.62 8.03
N PRO A 977 9.57 -30.37 8.44
CA PRO A 977 9.39 -31.59 9.24
C PRO A 977 8.57 -31.29 10.49
N ALA A 978 7.53 -32.08 10.74
CA ALA A 978 6.67 -31.91 11.90
C ALA A 978 7.49 -32.04 13.18
N ARG A 979 7.28 -31.13 14.16
CA ARG A 979 8.05 -31.10 15.43
C ARG A 979 7.96 -32.40 16.26
N SER A 980 7.06 -33.31 15.90
CA SER A 980 6.75 -34.53 16.65
C SER A 980 6.76 -35.79 15.77
N ALA A 981 7.89 -36.07 15.11
CA ALA A 981 8.13 -37.37 14.46
C ALA A 981 7.85 -38.57 15.40
N GLU A 982 8.04 -38.39 16.72
CA GLU A 982 7.68 -39.39 17.75
C GLU A 982 6.18 -39.44 18.08
N ALA A 983 5.43 -38.32 18.03
CA ALA A 983 3.99 -38.34 18.30
C ALA A 983 3.17 -38.80 17.08
N ALA A 984 3.61 -38.46 15.86
CA ALA A 984 3.04 -39.01 14.63
C ALA A 984 3.21 -40.56 14.57
N ALA A 985 4.32 -41.08 15.09
CA ALA A 985 4.53 -42.52 15.25
C ALA A 985 3.64 -43.15 16.34
N GLN A 986 3.30 -42.42 17.41
CA GLN A 986 2.39 -42.90 18.46
C GLN A 986 0.91 -42.86 18.05
N ALA A 987 0.49 -41.85 17.28
CA ALA A 987 -0.89 -41.76 16.76
C ALA A 987 -1.28 -42.95 15.87
N LEU A 988 -0.29 -43.55 15.18
CA LEU A 988 -0.43 -44.79 14.40
C LEU A 988 -0.47 -46.08 15.25
N GLN A 989 -0.24 -46.00 16.57
CA GLN A 989 -0.19 -47.17 17.47
C GLN A 989 -1.32 -47.23 18.50
N THR A 990 -2.04 -46.12 18.76
CA THR A 990 -3.08 -46.07 19.81
C THR A 990 -4.47 -46.54 19.38
N THR A 991 -4.69 -46.90 18.11
CA THR A 991 -5.97 -47.42 17.59
C THR A 991 -6.14 -48.93 17.78
N ARG A 992 -5.95 -49.44 19.01
CA ARG A 992 -6.40 -50.77 19.42
C ARG A 992 -7.02 -50.76 20.82
N PRO A 993 -8.36 -50.82 20.95
CA PRO A 993 -9.01 -51.09 22.23
C PRO A 993 -8.65 -52.49 22.72
N SER A 994 -8.28 -52.62 23.98
CA SER A 994 -8.13 -53.90 24.66
C SER A 994 -9.47 -54.33 25.25
N GLU A 995 -10.18 -55.27 24.61
CA GLU A 995 -11.37 -55.90 25.21
C GLU A 995 -11.03 -57.16 26.02
N PRO A 996 -11.67 -57.39 27.18
CA PRO A 996 -11.46 -58.57 28.01
C PRO A 996 -12.52 -59.68 27.78
N GLY A 997 -12.02 -60.89 27.50
CA GLY A 997 -12.59 -62.22 27.81
C GLY A 997 -14.12 -62.47 27.87
N GLY A 998 -14.60 -63.35 26.97
CA GLY A 998 -15.88 -64.06 27.11
C GLY A 998 -16.00 -65.21 26.10
N GLU A 999 -16.29 -66.44 26.55
CA GLU A 999 -16.36 -67.62 25.69
C GLU A 999 -17.71 -67.78 24.96
N ALA A 1000 -17.65 -68.31 23.72
CA ALA A 1000 -18.32 -69.55 23.28
C ALA A 1000 -19.08 -69.47 21.94
N GLY A 1001 -18.64 -70.28 20.96
CA GLY A 1001 -19.58 -71.02 20.10
C GLY A 1001 -19.53 -70.82 18.59
N ARG A 1002 -19.32 -71.94 17.89
CA ARG A 1002 -19.67 -72.29 16.49
C ARG A 1002 -18.82 -71.78 15.32
N GLN A 1003 -18.28 -72.77 14.60
CA GLN A 1003 -17.75 -72.69 13.24
C GLN A 1003 -18.85 -72.41 12.21
N VAL A 1004 -18.54 -71.61 11.19
CA VAL A 1004 -18.93 -71.86 9.78
C VAL A 1004 -17.73 -71.50 8.89
N HIS A 1005 -17.51 -72.26 7.82
CA HIS A 1005 -16.38 -72.09 6.90
C HIS A 1005 -16.58 -70.96 5.88
N GLY A 1006 -15.50 -70.20 5.64
CA GLY A 1006 -14.93 -70.03 4.29
C GLY A 1006 -15.54 -68.97 3.36
N ALA A 1007 -14.83 -67.83 3.27
CA ALA A 1007 -14.56 -67.14 2.00
C ALA A 1007 -13.27 -66.32 2.15
N GLU A 1008 -12.38 -66.37 1.17
CA GLU A 1008 -11.19 -65.52 1.13
C GLU A 1008 -11.60 -64.08 0.80
N GLY A 1009 -11.53 -63.20 1.80
CA GLY A 1009 -11.62 -61.76 1.60
C GLY A 1009 -10.29 -61.13 2.00
N SER A 1010 -9.56 -60.56 1.05
CA SER A 1010 -8.35 -59.79 1.34
C SER A 1010 -8.75 -58.53 2.10
N SER A 1011 -8.55 -58.53 3.42
CA SER A 1011 -8.59 -57.31 4.22
C SER A 1011 -7.42 -56.43 3.81
N VAL A 1012 -7.65 -55.56 2.82
CA VAL A 1012 -6.79 -54.40 2.58
C VAL A 1012 -6.87 -53.57 3.86
N GLU A 1013 -5.77 -53.47 4.60
CA GLU A 1013 -5.66 -52.43 5.63
C GLU A 1013 -5.81 -51.09 4.92
N GLU A 1014 -6.93 -50.40 5.14
CA GLU A 1014 -7.10 -49.03 4.67
C GLU A 1014 -6.01 -48.19 5.32
N LYS A 1015 -5.06 -47.73 4.50
CA LYS A 1015 -4.08 -46.74 4.95
C LYS A 1015 -4.87 -45.51 5.40
N PRO A 1016 -4.66 -45.00 6.63
CA PRO A 1016 -5.32 -43.79 7.07
C PRO A 1016 -5.03 -42.66 6.08
N ALA A 1017 -6.07 -41.89 5.75
CA ALA A 1017 -5.96 -40.78 4.81
C ALA A 1017 -4.85 -39.81 5.26
N PRO A 1018 -4.03 -39.25 4.34
CA PRO A 1018 -3.00 -38.30 4.72
C PRO A 1018 -3.64 -37.08 5.39
N PRO A 1019 -3.01 -36.52 6.45
CA PRO A 1019 -3.55 -35.36 7.14
C PRO A 1019 -3.70 -34.19 6.17
N ARG A 1020 -4.75 -33.39 6.34
CA ARG A 1020 -5.08 -32.25 5.49
C ARG A 1020 -5.04 -30.95 6.29
N VAL A 1021 -4.71 -29.86 5.61
CA VAL A 1021 -4.98 -28.49 6.08
C VAL A 1021 -6.06 -27.93 5.16
N GLY A 1022 -7.29 -27.90 5.67
CA GLY A 1022 -8.46 -27.51 4.89
C GLY A 1022 -8.67 -28.45 3.71
N TRP A 1023 -8.61 -27.89 2.50
CA TRP A 1023 -8.78 -28.65 1.26
C TRP A 1023 -7.52 -29.45 0.87
N ALA A 1024 -6.33 -29.01 1.29
CA ALA A 1024 -5.05 -29.47 0.76
C ALA A 1024 -4.43 -30.63 1.58
N PRO A 1025 -3.88 -31.68 0.94
CA PRO A 1025 -3.13 -32.73 1.63
C PRO A 1025 -1.76 -32.23 2.11
N LEU A 1026 -1.32 -32.72 3.27
CA LEU A 1026 0.06 -32.58 3.75
C LEU A 1026 0.92 -33.76 3.28
N PRO A 1027 2.20 -33.53 2.89
CA PRO A 1027 3.15 -34.62 2.72
C PRO A 1027 3.39 -35.36 4.05
N PRO A 1028 3.61 -36.70 4.04
CA PRO A 1028 3.83 -37.48 5.26
C PRO A 1028 4.97 -36.92 6.12
N GLY A 1029 4.70 -36.72 7.42
CA GLY A 1029 5.68 -36.22 8.38
C GLY A 1029 6.03 -34.73 8.26
N GLN A 1030 5.28 -33.95 7.44
CA GLN A 1030 5.45 -32.49 7.34
C GLN A 1030 4.32 -31.74 8.06
N GLU A 1031 4.65 -30.57 8.60
CA GLU A 1031 3.72 -29.52 9.00
C GLU A 1031 3.78 -28.37 7.96
N LEU A 1032 2.68 -27.63 7.77
CA LEU A 1032 2.65 -26.45 6.90
C LEU A 1032 2.82 -25.18 7.74
N ARG A 1033 3.98 -24.54 7.65
CA ARG A 1033 4.20 -23.21 8.20
C ARG A 1033 3.64 -22.15 7.26
N LEU A 1034 2.88 -21.21 7.80
CA LEU A 1034 2.06 -20.31 6.99
C LEU A 1034 2.07 -18.88 7.52
N ARG A 1035 1.58 -18.63 8.74
CA ARG A 1035 1.71 -17.30 9.36
C ARG A 1035 3.19 -17.02 9.66
N MET A 1036 3.69 -15.84 9.29
CA MET A 1036 5.00 -15.34 9.72
C MET A 1036 4.82 -14.17 10.69
N SER A 1037 3.98 -13.18 10.33
CA SER A 1037 3.71 -11.99 11.12
C SER A 1037 2.27 -11.50 10.94
N GLY A 1038 1.77 -10.71 11.91
CA GLY A 1038 0.43 -10.13 11.90
C GLY A 1038 -0.68 -11.09 12.32
N LEU A 1039 -1.92 -10.57 12.26
CA LEU A 1039 -3.12 -11.29 12.65
C LEU A 1039 -3.58 -12.19 11.50
N LEU A 1040 -3.57 -13.50 11.74
CA LEU A 1040 -4.14 -14.49 10.84
C LEU A 1040 -4.98 -15.47 11.64
N TRP A 1041 -6.29 -15.47 11.39
CA TRP A 1041 -7.22 -16.37 12.05
C TRP A 1041 -7.02 -17.82 11.61
N PRO A 1042 -7.25 -18.82 12.50
CA PRO A 1042 -7.19 -20.25 12.17
C PRO A 1042 -8.01 -20.62 10.93
N GLU A 1043 -9.20 -20.06 10.81
CA GLU A 1043 -10.13 -20.22 9.69
C GLU A 1043 -9.50 -19.80 8.35
N ALA A 1044 -8.89 -18.61 8.31
CA ALA A 1044 -8.27 -18.07 7.10
C ALA A 1044 -6.93 -18.76 6.80
N ALA A 1045 -6.14 -19.10 7.81
CA ALA A 1045 -4.94 -19.91 7.65
C ALA A 1045 -5.25 -21.26 6.98
N GLN A 1046 -6.36 -21.90 7.38
CA GLN A 1046 -6.86 -23.13 6.77
C GLN A 1046 -7.38 -22.92 5.34
N ARG A 1047 -7.98 -21.76 5.03
CA ARG A 1047 -8.52 -21.40 3.71
C ARG A 1047 -7.42 -21.19 2.67
N ILE A 1048 -6.43 -20.35 2.97
CA ILE A 1048 -5.40 -19.93 2.01
C ILE A 1048 -4.24 -20.92 1.87
N ALA A 1049 -4.15 -21.92 2.75
CA ALA A 1049 -3.12 -22.96 2.72
C ALA A 1049 -3.02 -23.62 1.33
N ASN A 1050 -1.82 -23.62 0.75
CA ASN A 1050 -1.48 -24.22 -0.56
C ASN A 1050 -2.10 -23.58 -1.81
N ALA A 1051 -2.87 -22.50 -1.65
CA ALA A 1051 -3.37 -21.69 -2.77
C ALA A 1051 -2.20 -21.12 -3.58
N ALA A 1052 -2.43 -20.79 -4.85
CA ALA A 1052 -1.45 -20.07 -5.64
C ALA A 1052 -1.41 -18.59 -5.20
N TYR A 1053 -0.20 -18.06 -5.07
CA TYR A 1053 0.03 -16.62 -4.94
C TYR A 1053 0.22 -15.98 -6.33
N VAL A 1054 0.91 -16.71 -7.21
CA VAL A 1054 1.09 -16.38 -8.64
C VAL A 1054 0.67 -17.59 -9.45
N THR A 1055 -0.10 -17.36 -10.52
CA THR A 1055 -0.37 -18.35 -11.56
C THR A 1055 0.15 -17.87 -12.91
N ARG A 1056 0.45 -18.82 -13.81
CA ARG A 1056 0.74 -18.54 -15.21
C ARG A 1056 0.09 -19.61 -16.09
N GLU A 1057 -0.54 -19.18 -17.17
CA GLU A 1057 -1.09 -20.07 -18.20
C GLU A 1057 -0.78 -19.55 -19.61
N SER A 1058 -0.64 -20.46 -20.58
CA SER A 1058 -0.42 -20.12 -21.98
C SER A 1058 -1.76 -19.98 -22.71
N VAL A 1059 -1.98 -18.85 -23.39
CA VAL A 1059 -3.23 -18.56 -24.11
C VAL A 1059 -2.90 -18.20 -25.56
N GLY A 1060 -3.10 -19.15 -26.47
CA GLY A 1060 -2.74 -19.00 -27.89
C GLY A 1060 -1.22 -18.88 -28.08
N ARG A 1061 -0.75 -17.68 -28.45
CA ARG A 1061 0.68 -17.32 -28.52
C ARG A 1061 1.14 -16.39 -27.40
N GLY A 1062 0.22 -15.96 -26.55
CA GLY A 1062 0.51 -15.14 -25.37
C GLY A 1062 0.44 -15.97 -24.09
N GLN A 1063 0.50 -15.27 -22.96
CA GLN A 1063 0.33 -15.86 -21.64
C GLN A 1063 -0.43 -14.90 -20.73
N VAL A 1064 -1.14 -15.47 -19.75
CA VAL A 1064 -1.80 -14.74 -18.67
C VAL A 1064 -1.03 -15.04 -17.39
N ILE A 1065 -0.71 -14.01 -16.61
CA ILE A 1065 -0.01 -14.10 -15.32
C ILE A 1065 -0.85 -13.34 -14.30
N LEU A 1066 -1.32 -14.03 -13.26
CA LEU A 1066 -2.18 -13.46 -12.23
C LEU A 1066 -1.45 -13.45 -10.88
N PHE A 1067 -1.63 -12.37 -10.13
CA PHE A 1067 -1.15 -12.23 -8.76
C PHE A 1067 -2.35 -12.14 -7.82
N ALA A 1068 -2.33 -12.87 -6.71
CA ALA A 1068 -3.40 -12.85 -5.72
C ALA A 1068 -3.50 -11.49 -4.99
N THR A 1069 -2.37 -10.78 -4.81
CA THR A 1069 -2.30 -9.47 -4.16
C THR A 1069 -1.41 -8.50 -4.93
N ALA A 1070 -1.44 -7.21 -4.58
CA ALA A 1070 -0.57 -6.20 -5.17
C ALA A 1070 0.92 -6.53 -4.93
N PRO A 1071 1.72 -6.86 -5.96
CA PRO A 1071 3.08 -7.36 -5.77
C PRO A 1071 4.09 -6.27 -5.42
N VAL A 1072 3.73 -4.98 -5.55
CA VAL A 1072 4.60 -3.82 -5.31
C VAL A 1072 4.04 -2.90 -4.20
N PHE A 1073 3.38 -3.50 -3.20
CA PHE A 1073 2.66 -2.79 -2.13
C PHE A 1073 3.52 -1.70 -1.47
N ARG A 1074 3.09 -0.44 -1.60
CA ARG A 1074 3.79 0.78 -1.12
C ARG A 1074 5.26 0.87 -1.53
N GLY A 1075 5.66 0.25 -2.65
CA GLY A 1075 7.06 0.13 -3.06
C GLY A 1075 7.95 -0.64 -2.07
N SER A 1076 7.35 -1.34 -1.09
CA SER A 1076 8.04 -1.93 0.07
C SER A 1076 8.28 -3.44 -0.05
N THR A 1077 7.42 -4.16 -0.78
CA THR A 1077 7.50 -5.61 -0.96
C THR A 1077 8.51 -5.99 -2.04
N LEU A 1078 9.80 -5.74 -1.82
CA LEU A 1078 10.85 -5.95 -2.83
C LEU A 1078 10.94 -7.41 -3.31
N GLY A 1079 10.65 -8.38 -2.44
CA GLY A 1079 10.61 -9.80 -2.80
C GLY A 1079 9.59 -10.13 -3.89
N THR A 1080 8.33 -9.74 -3.71
CA THR A 1080 7.26 -9.96 -4.71
C THR A 1080 7.37 -8.99 -5.89
N ALA A 1081 7.94 -7.79 -5.69
CA ALA A 1081 8.21 -6.85 -6.77
C ALA A 1081 9.23 -7.40 -7.78
N ARG A 1082 10.18 -8.25 -7.35
CA ARG A 1082 11.07 -8.99 -8.26
C ARG A 1082 10.30 -9.95 -9.17
N ILE A 1083 9.27 -10.64 -8.67
CA ILE A 1083 8.42 -11.52 -9.49
C ILE A 1083 7.62 -10.71 -10.53
N PHE A 1084 7.08 -9.55 -10.14
CA PHE A 1084 6.43 -8.62 -11.06
C PHE A 1084 7.41 -8.08 -12.13
N ALA A 1085 8.63 -7.71 -11.72
CA ALA A 1085 9.66 -7.23 -12.64
C ALA A 1085 10.10 -8.32 -13.64
N ASN A 1086 10.24 -9.58 -13.18
CA ASN A 1086 10.46 -10.74 -14.05
C ASN A 1086 9.30 -10.89 -15.05
N ALA A 1087 8.04 -10.82 -14.60
CA ALA A 1087 6.86 -10.90 -15.48
C ALA A 1087 6.87 -9.82 -16.56
N ALA A 1088 7.18 -8.57 -16.20
CA ALA A 1088 7.18 -7.43 -17.11
C ALA A 1088 8.36 -7.43 -18.12
N VAL A 1089 9.55 -7.89 -17.71
CA VAL A 1089 10.78 -7.81 -18.54
C VAL A 1089 11.10 -9.11 -19.26
N TYR A 1090 10.88 -10.27 -18.63
CA TYR A 1090 11.18 -11.59 -19.21
C TYR A 1090 9.95 -12.23 -19.87
N GLY A 1091 8.74 -11.84 -19.45
CA GLY A 1091 7.47 -12.36 -19.97
C GLY A 1091 7.35 -12.38 -21.50
N PRO A 1092 7.71 -11.30 -22.24
CA PRO A 1092 7.65 -11.29 -23.70
C PRO A 1092 8.53 -12.36 -24.39
N GLY A 1093 9.68 -12.72 -23.79
CA GLY A 1093 10.60 -13.70 -24.36
C GLY A 1093 10.27 -15.14 -23.98
N PHE A 1094 10.04 -15.39 -22.67
CA PHE A 1094 9.75 -16.72 -22.13
C PHE A 1094 8.32 -17.18 -22.43
N GLY A 1095 7.37 -16.25 -22.55
CA GLY A 1095 5.93 -16.56 -22.60
C GLY A 1095 5.40 -17.16 -23.90
N ALA A 1096 6.05 -16.88 -25.03
CA ALA A 1096 5.49 -17.16 -26.37
C ALA A 1096 6.09 -18.41 -27.07
N SER A 1097 7.06 -19.09 -26.46
CA SER A 1097 7.91 -20.06 -27.15
C SER A 1097 8.28 -21.34 -26.39
N HIS A 1098 8.14 -21.38 -25.06
CA HIS A 1098 8.56 -22.51 -24.24
C HIS A 1098 7.40 -22.99 -23.33
N PRO A 1099 6.79 -24.15 -23.59
CA PRO A 1099 5.99 -24.85 -22.58
C PRO A 1099 6.94 -25.43 -21.52
N ILE A 1100 6.63 -25.24 -20.24
CA ILE A 1100 7.26 -26.00 -19.16
C ILE A 1100 6.36 -27.23 -18.96
N GLU A 1101 6.86 -28.42 -19.31
CA GLU A 1101 6.17 -29.66 -18.95
C GLU A 1101 6.34 -29.91 -17.44
N PRO A 1102 5.25 -29.99 -16.64
CA PRO A 1102 5.31 -30.07 -15.17
C PRO A 1102 5.94 -31.35 -14.59
#